data_AF-A0A160MHH7-F1
#
_entry.id   AF-A0A160MHH7-F1
#
_cell.length_a   1.000
_cell.length_b   1.000
_cell.length_c   1.000
_cell.angle_alpha   90.00
_cell.angle_beta   90.00
_cell.angle_gamma   90.00
#
_symmetry.space_group_name_H-M   'P 1'
#
loop_
_entity.id
_entity.type
_entity.pdbx_description
1 polymer ?
#
loop_
_entity_poly.entity_id
_entity_poly.type
_entity_poly.pdbx_seq_one_letter_code
_entity_poly.pdbx_strand_id
1 'polypeptide(L)'
;MKRFYIAGVFLLILCLLPIIWWQLESHKNVKIAILDKTVPSESYREHQGLTWVLNYLKYGNDKGKAIHASEDYFGFRPKEDKRSYKVKNFPSHYLDYDIIYAADTYGVYEDDLPWLDKKRKGARTGQIYGGLEESEWKSILERLNQKEKSLFIAEFNTFASPTKKAVRESVTEYLGLDWGGWTGRYFEELDPDKNEEIPKWILDEYRDAWKYSGAGFILVNDIDYKVIVLEKDKHINEGGIKLSFTDNGTKLFGLKDSPEYKYWFDIVTPKGTAEVLANYQWNLTNEGKALLEENRIPSQFAAVLANKSGSALSYYFAGDFNDIERVPSFYGMKWLDAAYQFGHKYSDEAFYWSAYVPMMKNILSHFPDSNEIEKSKPDSLQYNARVNKDAFEVNKNGKWIEIPIKGVNLGMGKPGHFPGEAAITEEEYYRWFEMIGEMNANSIRVYTLHPPGFYRALKRYNEEHKEKLYIFHGVWMNEEKLEESMDAYEEDNLRDFEKEMKKIVDVVHGNKIVDQEPGHASGAYQADVSEFVIGWLIGIEWNPYMVENTNKIHKGMRDFKGEYFQTKDAEPFEAWIAQQMETIVQYEKDKYNWIRPLSFTNWVTTDILDHPAEPNDQEDLVSVNPNVIYTKDDMKKTEQFASYHIYPYYPDFFNYEESYQSYRDHRGENNSYAAYLNELHQVHRLPILVAEFGVPASRGLTHENPFGWNQGFLSEKQQGEIVSRLYEDIMAEELLGGMIFTWQDEWFKRTWNTMDYDNPDRRPFWSNAQTNEQQFGLLSFDRNKIRVDGNTEEWEDEPLYKGNKIKELYADHDERYFYLRMELDAESKGYPMILLDIIPNQGNHFINGRDLPGFSNGVDFIVNLNENESRIMVDDYYNLFNFQYGHQLEMIQPKPPLPAKNSGNFSRIEYVLSRELFIPSQNRKIDFKSYETGKLQAGNGNPEAKEYDSLADYTIAEDGTIEMRIPWLLLQAKDPSQKEFMADVYSEGLEGSVKIDQIYVGGLYFDEQHNLIDSVPEITNGNLEKMKEYKWEAWDMPLSEERLKQSYYLIKTLYGNYK
;
A
#
# COMPACT_ATOMS: atom_id res chain seq x y z
N MET A 1 48.24 -16.20 67.82
CA MET A 1 47.96 -17.29 66.86
C MET A 1 46.47 -17.66 66.78
N LYS A 2 45.75 -18.01 67.86
CA LYS A 2 44.29 -18.34 67.82
C LYS A 2 43.38 -17.28 67.16
N ARG A 3 43.63 -15.98 67.37
CA ARG A 3 42.87 -14.88 66.74
C ARG A 3 43.07 -14.78 65.22
N PHE A 4 44.25 -15.17 64.71
CA PHE A 4 44.53 -15.20 63.27
C PHE A 4 43.83 -16.38 62.59
N TYR A 5 43.73 -17.54 63.25
CA TYR A 5 42.96 -18.67 62.74
C TYR A 5 41.45 -18.39 62.72
N ILE A 6 40.92 -17.73 63.75
CA ILE A 6 39.49 -17.34 63.78
C ILE A 6 39.19 -16.30 62.69
N ALA A 7 40.05 -15.30 62.51
CA ALA A 7 39.92 -14.33 61.42
C ALA A 7 40.00 -15.03 60.05
N GLY A 8 40.93 -15.96 59.87
CA GLY A 8 41.05 -16.74 58.63
C GLY A 8 39.82 -17.61 58.33
N VAL A 9 39.24 -18.26 59.33
CA VAL A 9 38.00 -19.04 59.17
C VAL A 9 36.81 -18.14 58.86
N PHE A 10 36.69 -16.98 59.51
CA PHE A 10 35.61 -16.04 59.23
C PHE A 10 35.71 -15.45 57.82
N LEU A 11 36.93 -15.15 57.36
CA LEU A 11 37.19 -14.69 55.99
C LEU A 11 36.86 -15.79 54.97
N LEU A 12 37.20 -17.05 55.29
CA LEU A 12 36.89 -18.21 54.45
C LEU A 12 35.37 -18.48 54.37
N ILE A 13 34.63 -18.33 55.48
CA ILE A 13 33.16 -18.41 55.49
C ILE A 13 32.56 -17.25 54.65
N LEU A 14 33.05 -16.03 54.80
CA LEU A 14 32.63 -14.88 53.99
C LEU A 14 32.87 -15.11 52.48
N CYS A 15 33.98 -15.73 52.10
CA CYS A 15 34.26 -16.09 50.71
C CYS A 15 33.39 -17.25 50.18
N LEU A 16 33.04 -18.22 51.03
CA LEU A 16 32.24 -19.39 50.62
C LEU A 16 30.72 -19.12 50.64
N LEU A 17 30.24 -18.19 51.47
CA LEU A 17 28.80 -17.89 51.60
C LEU A 17 28.12 -17.53 50.26
N PRO A 18 28.68 -16.63 49.42
CA PRO A 18 28.08 -16.32 48.10
C PRO A 18 28.06 -17.50 47.13
N ILE A 19 29.02 -18.44 47.24
CA ILE A 19 29.07 -19.67 46.44
C ILE A 19 27.99 -20.66 46.91
N ILE A 20 27.88 -20.87 48.22
CA ILE A 20 26.85 -21.73 48.82
C ILE A 20 25.46 -21.18 48.49
N TRP A 21 25.27 -19.86 48.61
CA TRP A 21 23.99 -19.24 48.28
C TRP A 21 23.64 -19.43 46.81
N TRP A 22 24.58 -19.20 45.90
CA TRP A 22 24.37 -19.51 44.49
C TRP A 22 24.00 -20.99 44.31
N GLN A 23 24.71 -21.94 44.92
CA GLN A 23 24.37 -23.37 44.81
C GLN A 23 22.97 -23.74 45.33
N LEU A 24 22.48 -23.07 46.37
CA LEU A 24 21.15 -23.30 46.95
C LEU A 24 19.99 -22.78 46.08
N GLU A 25 20.24 -21.93 45.08
CA GLU A 25 19.18 -21.49 44.17
C GLU A 25 18.70 -22.61 43.26
N SER A 26 17.38 -22.70 43.05
CA SER A 26 16.79 -23.65 42.13
C SER A 26 17.16 -23.32 40.68
N HIS A 27 17.41 -24.35 39.87
CA HIS A 27 17.49 -24.19 38.42
C HIS A 27 16.15 -23.68 37.86
N LYS A 28 16.22 -22.84 36.83
CA LYS A 28 15.04 -22.35 36.12
C LYS A 28 14.60 -23.41 35.12
N ASN A 29 13.35 -23.85 35.21
CA ASN A 29 12.75 -24.78 34.26
C ASN A 29 12.18 -23.99 33.07
N VAL A 30 13.08 -23.51 32.22
CA VAL A 30 12.75 -22.71 31.03
C VAL A 30 13.57 -23.28 29.88
N LYS A 31 12.92 -23.65 28.77
CA LYS A 31 13.58 -24.21 27.59
C LYS A 31 14.00 -23.10 26.64
N ILE A 32 15.26 -23.13 26.19
CA ILE A 32 15.86 -22.06 25.39
C ILE A 32 16.37 -22.64 24.07
N ALA A 33 15.97 -22.03 22.95
CA ALA A 33 16.55 -22.28 21.64
C ALA A 33 17.54 -21.15 21.30
N ILE A 34 18.82 -21.50 21.12
CA ILE A 34 19.86 -20.57 20.64
C ILE A 34 20.08 -20.83 19.15
N LEU A 35 19.89 -19.82 18.32
CA LEU A 35 19.94 -19.86 16.87
C LEU A 35 21.11 -19.02 16.37
N ASP A 36 22.05 -19.66 15.67
CA ASP A 36 23.25 -19.00 15.17
C ASP A 36 23.79 -19.69 13.90
N LYS A 37 23.74 -19.00 12.76
CA LYS A 37 24.27 -19.48 11.48
C LYS A 37 25.71 -19.04 11.21
N THR A 38 26.31 -18.21 12.06
CA THR A 38 27.55 -17.46 11.83
C THR A 38 28.64 -17.87 12.84
N VAL A 39 29.06 -19.14 12.81
CA VAL A 39 30.15 -19.62 13.69
C VAL A 39 31.39 -19.99 12.87
N PRO A 40 32.30 -19.05 12.56
CA PRO A 40 33.39 -19.30 11.62
C PRO A 40 34.51 -20.18 12.20
N SER A 41 34.72 -20.20 13.53
CA SER A 41 35.84 -20.93 14.16
C SER A 41 35.47 -21.62 15.47
N GLU A 42 36.33 -22.53 15.94
CA GLU A 42 36.14 -23.28 17.20
C GLU A 42 36.39 -22.44 18.47
N SER A 43 36.57 -21.11 18.35
CA SER A 43 36.60 -20.21 19.50
C SER A 43 35.22 -20.01 20.13
N TYR A 44 34.16 -20.17 19.33
CA TYR A 44 32.76 -19.91 19.71
C TYR A 44 32.58 -18.55 20.41
N ARG A 45 33.36 -17.55 19.99
CA ARG A 45 33.48 -16.24 20.63
C ARG A 45 32.12 -15.59 20.89
N GLU A 46 31.28 -15.54 19.85
CA GLU A 46 29.90 -14.99 19.83
C GLU A 46 28.87 -15.85 20.62
N HIS A 47 29.29 -16.95 21.26
CA HIS A 47 28.44 -17.74 22.16
C HIS A 47 28.90 -17.71 23.61
N GLN A 48 30.16 -17.33 23.88
CA GLN A 48 30.73 -17.41 25.22
C GLN A 48 30.00 -16.48 26.19
N GLY A 49 29.65 -15.28 25.72
CA GLY A 49 28.94 -14.27 26.50
C GLY A 49 27.57 -14.78 26.99
N LEU A 50 26.67 -15.09 26.04
CA LEU A 50 25.33 -15.57 26.34
C LEU A 50 25.35 -16.81 27.24
N THR A 51 26.16 -17.82 26.92
CA THR A 51 26.22 -19.05 27.72
C THR A 51 26.73 -18.81 29.13
N TRP A 52 27.64 -17.86 29.34
CA TRP A 52 28.05 -17.45 30.69
C TRP A 52 26.88 -16.85 31.47
N VAL A 53 26.10 -15.94 30.88
CA VAL A 53 24.95 -15.30 31.54
C VAL A 53 23.88 -16.34 31.90
N LEU A 54 23.54 -17.23 30.97
CA LEU A 54 22.54 -18.27 31.20
C LEU A 54 22.96 -19.21 32.34
N ASN A 55 24.23 -19.65 32.34
CA ASN A 55 24.78 -20.50 33.40
C ASN A 55 24.85 -19.76 34.75
N TYR A 56 25.24 -18.48 34.76
CA TYR A 56 25.25 -17.62 35.95
C TYR A 56 23.87 -17.53 36.60
N LEU A 57 22.82 -17.39 35.79
CA LEU A 57 21.43 -17.27 36.21
C LEU A 57 20.72 -18.62 36.41
N LYS A 58 21.44 -19.73 36.27
CA LYS A 58 20.95 -21.12 36.39
C LYS A 58 19.86 -21.54 35.41
N TYR A 59 19.91 -21.00 34.19
CA TYR A 59 19.23 -21.61 33.05
C TYR A 59 20.02 -22.84 32.60
N GLY A 60 19.31 -23.93 32.30
CA GLY A 60 19.90 -25.17 31.83
C GLY A 60 19.46 -25.51 30.41
N ASN A 61 20.17 -26.43 29.77
CA ASN A 61 19.72 -27.02 28.51
C ASN A 61 18.47 -27.91 28.72
N ASP A 62 17.97 -28.52 27.65
CA ASP A 62 16.77 -29.38 27.65
C ASP A 62 16.82 -30.56 28.65
N LYS A 63 18.00 -30.85 29.21
CA LYS A 63 18.25 -31.90 30.21
C LYS A 63 18.50 -31.35 31.62
N GLY A 64 18.31 -30.05 31.84
CA GLY A 64 18.55 -29.35 33.10
C GLY A 64 20.03 -29.25 33.49
N LYS A 65 20.96 -29.36 32.52
CA LYS A 65 22.41 -29.23 32.75
C LYS A 65 22.92 -27.87 32.30
N ALA A 66 24.15 -27.52 32.68
CA ALA A 66 24.82 -26.31 32.19
C ALA A 66 24.87 -26.28 30.65
N ILE A 67 24.74 -25.09 30.09
CA ILE A 67 24.72 -24.84 28.64
C ILE A 67 26.16 -24.71 28.13
N HIS A 68 26.47 -25.42 27.04
CA HIS A 68 27.78 -25.45 26.40
C HIS A 68 27.77 -24.72 25.05
N ALA A 69 28.63 -23.70 24.90
CA ALA A 69 28.74 -22.85 23.71
C ALA A 69 28.98 -23.61 22.39
N SER A 70 29.66 -24.76 22.43
CA SER A 70 29.96 -25.58 21.25
C SER A 70 28.90 -26.63 20.92
N GLU A 71 27.95 -26.91 21.82
CA GLU A 71 27.01 -28.03 21.68
C GLU A 71 25.55 -27.58 21.66
N ASP A 72 25.19 -26.58 22.47
CA ASP A 72 23.80 -26.23 22.81
C ASP A 72 23.26 -25.04 21.99
N TYR A 73 23.45 -25.07 20.67
CA TYR A 73 22.86 -24.12 19.70
C TYR A 73 22.48 -24.81 18.38
N PHE A 74 21.68 -24.17 17.54
CA PHE A 74 21.31 -24.60 16.19
C PHE A 74 22.01 -23.73 15.13
N GLY A 75 22.62 -24.38 14.13
CA GLY A 75 23.26 -23.75 12.98
C GLY A 75 24.66 -24.29 12.69
N PHE A 76 25.59 -23.43 12.24
CA PHE A 76 26.87 -23.85 11.65
C PHE A 76 27.89 -24.27 12.71
N ARG A 77 28.60 -25.39 12.49
CA ARG A 77 29.59 -25.96 13.42
C ARG A 77 30.91 -26.26 12.71
N PRO A 78 31.96 -25.46 12.92
CA PRO A 78 33.27 -25.70 12.31
C PRO A 78 33.96 -26.92 12.93
N LYS A 79 34.81 -27.58 12.14
CA LYS A 79 35.73 -28.64 12.57
C LYS A 79 37.09 -28.38 11.96
N GLU A 80 37.91 -27.61 12.68
CA GLU A 80 39.19 -27.14 12.19
C GLU A 80 40.19 -28.29 11.99
N ASP A 81 40.15 -29.27 12.90
CA ASP A 81 40.98 -30.49 12.85
C ASP A 81 40.80 -31.29 11.55
N LYS A 82 39.59 -31.24 10.98
CA LYS A 82 39.18 -31.97 9.77
C LYS A 82 38.98 -31.08 8.55
N ARG A 83 39.18 -29.77 8.68
CA ARG A 83 38.87 -28.77 7.65
C ARG A 83 37.48 -28.98 7.04
N SER A 84 36.49 -29.21 7.90
CA SER A 84 35.11 -29.53 7.51
C SER A 84 34.14 -28.82 8.44
N TYR A 85 32.84 -28.92 8.17
CA TYR A 85 31.81 -28.37 9.03
C TYR A 85 30.61 -29.32 9.14
N LYS A 86 29.74 -29.05 10.11
CA LYS A 86 28.40 -29.63 10.22
C LYS A 86 27.38 -28.51 10.38
N VAL A 87 26.14 -28.75 9.96
CA VAL A 87 25.02 -27.85 10.26
C VAL A 87 24.03 -28.62 11.10
N LYS A 88 23.60 -28.02 12.22
CA LYS A 88 22.44 -28.50 12.97
C LYS A 88 21.27 -27.60 12.59
N ASN A 89 20.40 -28.09 11.71
CA ASN A 89 19.25 -27.32 11.22
C ASN A 89 18.40 -26.77 12.36
N PHE A 90 17.77 -25.62 12.13
CA PHE A 90 16.81 -25.06 13.06
C PHE A 90 15.64 -26.03 13.29
N PRO A 91 15.02 -26.03 14.48
CA PRO A 91 13.81 -26.80 14.73
C PRO A 91 12.71 -26.51 13.71
N SER A 92 12.00 -27.56 13.28
CA SER A 92 10.80 -27.43 12.44
C SER A 92 9.59 -26.87 13.18
N HIS A 93 9.66 -26.77 14.51
CA HIS A 93 8.65 -26.17 15.37
C HIS A 93 9.30 -25.73 16.68
N TYR A 94 8.76 -24.68 17.29
CA TYR A 94 9.29 -24.11 18.53
C TYR A 94 8.33 -24.19 19.72
N LEU A 95 7.20 -24.92 19.60
CA LEU A 95 6.14 -25.03 20.62
C LEU A 95 6.66 -25.41 22.03
N ASP A 96 7.73 -26.20 22.10
CA ASP A 96 8.32 -26.63 23.37
C ASP A 96 9.29 -25.61 23.99
N TYR A 97 9.64 -24.52 23.31
CA TYR A 97 10.61 -23.53 23.80
C TYR A 97 9.91 -22.33 24.42
N ASP A 98 10.43 -21.84 25.54
CA ASP A 98 9.92 -20.64 26.22
C ASP A 98 10.66 -19.38 25.74
N ILE A 99 11.94 -19.54 25.41
CA ILE A 99 12.82 -18.46 24.94
C ILE A 99 13.47 -18.88 23.63
N ILE A 100 13.44 -17.99 22.64
CA ILE A 100 14.16 -18.10 21.38
C ILE A 100 15.16 -16.94 21.34
N TYR A 101 16.44 -17.26 21.20
CA TYR A 101 17.52 -16.30 21.05
C TYR A 101 18.15 -16.45 19.66
N ALA A 102 17.96 -15.46 18.79
CA ALA A 102 18.62 -15.36 17.50
C ALA A 102 19.87 -14.48 17.65
N ALA A 103 21.04 -15.13 17.67
CA ALA A 103 22.33 -14.46 17.83
C ALA A 103 22.75 -13.80 16.51
N ASP A 104 23.00 -14.60 15.47
CA ASP A 104 23.38 -14.10 14.15
C ASP A 104 22.87 -15.08 13.07
N THR A 105 22.26 -14.57 12.00
CA THR A 105 21.79 -15.38 10.87
C THR A 105 22.51 -15.10 9.55
N TYR A 106 23.46 -14.16 9.50
CA TYR A 106 24.21 -13.74 8.32
C TYR A 106 24.81 -14.92 7.56
N GLY A 107 25.51 -15.79 8.28
CA GLY A 107 26.10 -17.01 7.76
C GLY A 107 27.61 -16.99 7.60
N VAL A 108 28.11 -18.09 7.06
CA VAL A 108 29.53 -18.34 6.82
C VAL A 108 29.78 -18.34 5.30
N TYR A 109 30.79 -17.59 4.88
CA TYR A 109 31.28 -17.55 3.50
C TYR A 109 32.58 -18.36 3.37
N GLU A 110 32.98 -18.68 2.14
CA GLU A 110 34.28 -19.31 1.88
C GLU A 110 35.42 -18.50 2.48
N ASP A 111 35.31 -17.17 2.52
CA ASP A 111 36.33 -16.32 3.12
C ASP A 111 36.40 -16.38 4.66
N ASP A 112 35.43 -17.01 5.33
CA ASP A 112 35.38 -17.04 6.80
C ASP A 112 36.05 -18.29 7.39
N LEU A 113 36.35 -19.30 6.55
CA LEU A 113 36.90 -20.57 7.02
C LEU A 113 38.35 -20.41 7.53
N PRO A 114 38.64 -20.85 8.77
CA PRO A 114 39.92 -20.57 9.46
C PRO A 114 41.12 -21.35 8.89
N TRP A 115 40.88 -22.35 8.05
CA TRP A 115 41.93 -23.15 7.40
C TRP A 115 42.34 -22.65 6.01
N LEU A 116 41.84 -21.48 5.59
CA LEU A 116 42.24 -20.80 4.37
C LEU A 116 43.18 -19.63 4.74
N ASP A 117 44.36 -19.59 4.12
CA ASP A 117 45.36 -18.56 4.37
C ASP A 117 44.99 -17.26 3.63
N LYS A 118 44.86 -16.14 4.36
CA LYS A 118 44.34 -14.87 3.84
C LYS A 118 45.17 -13.70 4.36
N LYS A 119 45.39 -12.70 3.50
CA LYS A 119 46.06 -11.45 3.88
C LYS A 119 45.12 -10.45 4.61
N ARG A 120 43.80 -10.52 4.37
CA ARG A 120 42.76 -9.65 4.96
C ARG A 120 41.40 -10.33 4.86
N LYS A 121 40.53 -10.17 5.87
CA LYS A 121 39.18 -10.76 5.93
C LYS A 121 38.12 -9.88 5.25
N GLY A 122 36.95 -10.47 4.97
CA GLY A 122 35.77 -9.76 4.49
C GLY A 122 35.74 -9.59 2.96
N ALA A 123 36.23 -10.57 2.20
CA ALA A 123 36.02 -10.60 0.75
C ALA A 123 34.62 -11.15 0.40
N ARG A 124 33.99 -10.61 -0.65
CA ARG A 124 32.77 -11.20 -1.23
C ARG A 124 33.13 -12.53 -1.89
N THR A 125 32.82 -13.63 -1.22
CA THR A 125 33.06 -15.00 -1.71
C THR A 125 31.77 -15.80 -1.76
N GLY A 126 31.81 -17.06 -2.20
CA GLY A 126 30.61 -17.90 -2.22
C GLY A 126 30.04 -18.09 -0.81
N GLN A 127 28.74 -17.92 -0.66
CA GLN A 127 28.04 -18.21 0.59
C GLN A 127 28.00 -19.73 0.81
N ILE A 128 28.37 -20.20 2.01
CA ILE A 128 28.31 -21.63 2.37
C ILE A 128 26.95 -21.95 3.01
N TYR A 129 26.52 -21.13 3.97
CA TYR A 129 25.29 -21.30 4.75
C TYR A 129 24.94 -19.99 5.46
N GLY A 130 23.70 -19.51 5.39
CA GLY A 130 23.29 -18.26 6.03
C GLY A 130 21.95 -17.74 5.51
N GLY A 131 21.50 -16.61 6.07
CA GLY A 131 20.20 -16.00 5.83
C GLY A 131 19.09 -16.75 6.57
N LEU A 132 18.16 -16.01 7.17
CA LEU A 132 16.96 -16.60 7.75
C LEU A 132 16.02 -17.03 6.62
N GLU A 133 15.67 -18.32 6.58
CA GLU A 133 14.74 -18.83 5.59
C GLU A 133 13.29 -18.60 6.02
N GLU A 134 12.38 -18.49 5.06
CA GLU A 134 10.95 -18.26 5.31
C GLU A 134 10.34 -19.36 6.20
N SER A 135 10.67 -20.62 5.93
CA SER A 135 10.16 -21.75 6.73
C SER A 135 10.67 -21.74 8.18
N GLU A 136 11.89 -21.26 8.40
CA GLU A 136 12.49 -21.12 9.73
C GLU A 136 11.82 -19.99 10.50
N TRP A 137 11.65 -18.82 9.85
CA TRP A 137 10.97 -17.68 10.45
C TRP A 137 9.51 -17.98 10.76
N LYS A 138 8.80 -18.67 9.87
CA LYS A 138 7.42 -19.12 10.09
C LYS A 138 7.31 -20.00 11.33
N SER A 139 8.23 -20.94 11.51
CA SER A 139 8.24 -21.83 12.68
C SER A 139 8.46 -21.07 13.99
N ILE A 140 9.26 -19.99 13.95
CA ILE A 140 9.46 -19.07 15.09
C ILE A 140 8.19 -18.28 15.34
N LEU A 141 7.63 -17.63 14.31
CA LEU A 141 6.39 -16.86 14.40
C LEU A 141 5.21 -17.69 14.92
N GLU A 142 5.08 -18.94 14.49
CA GLU A 142 4.07 -19.87 14.98
C GLU A 142 4.15 -20.02 16.50
N ARG A 143 5.36 -20.13 17.07
CA ARG A 143 5.55 -20.17 18.52
C ARG A 143 5.22 -18.85 19.19
N LEU A 144 5.65 -17.75 18.59
CA LEU A 144 5.48 -16.41 19.15
C LEU A 144 4.03 -15.93 19.13
N ASN A 145 3.20 -16.49 18.26
CA ASN A 145 1.75 -16.24 18.22
C ASN A 145 0.94 -17.20 19.10
N GLN A 146 1.58 -18.15 19.79
CA GLN A 146 0.85 -18.99 20.74
C GLN A 146 0.44 -18.21 21.98
N LYS A 147 -0.63 -18.67 22.63
CA LYS A 147 -1.15 -18.09 23.87
C LYS A 147 -0.20 -18.28 25.04
N GLU A 148 0.62 -19.33 25.00
CA GLU A 148 1.68 -19.56 25.97
C GLU A 148 2.74 -18.46 25.86
N LYS A 149 3.13 -17.92 27.01
CA LYS A 149 4.16 -16.89 27.10
C LYS A 149 5.45 -17.33 26.40
N SER A 150 6.05 -16.43 25.64
CA SER A 150 7.35 -16.63 25.00
C SER A 150 8.18 -15.36 24.99
N LEU A 151 9.49 -15.53 24.89
CA LEU A 151 10.45 -14.44 24.76
C LEU A 151 11.29 -14.66 23.51
N PHE A 152 11.30 -13.66 22.63
CA PHE A 152 12.20 -13.62 21.47
C PHE A 152 13.27 -12.55 21.70
N ILE A 153 14.54 -12.90 21.58
CA ILE A 153 15.63 -11.93 21.60
C ILE A 153 16.38 -12.11 20.28
N ALA A 154 16.51 -11.03 19.53
CA ALA A 154 17.26 -10.99 18.28
C ALA A 154 18.37 -9.94 18.39
N GLU A 155 19.55 -10.26 17.90
CA GLU A 155 20.67 -9.33 17.81
C GLU A 155 20.96 -8.94 16.35
N PHE A 156 21.96 -8.08 16.19
CA PHE A 156 22.55 -7.68 14.91
C PHE A 156 22.68 -8.88 13.95
N ASN A 157 22.49 -8.65 12.65
CA ASN A 157 22.51 -9.69 11.60
C ASN A 157 21.40 -10.77 11.64
N THR A 158 20.29 -10.55 12.36
CA THR A 158 19.15 -11.50 12.34
C THR A 158 18.30 -11.43 11.05
N PHE A 159 18.29 -10.30 10.34
CA PHE A 159 17.47 -10.10 9.13
C PHE A 159 18.21 -9.46 7.96
N ALA A 160 19.48 -9.10 8.15
CA ALA A 160 20.34 -8.52 7.12
C ALA A 160 20.57 -9.50 5.94
N SER A 161 21.16 -8.99 4.84
CA SER A 161 21.61 -9.85 3.74
C SER A 161 22.47 -10.98 4.31
N PRO A 162 22.23 -12.26 3.96
CA PRO A 162 21.58 -12.78 2.76
C PRO A 162 20.10 -13.16 2.93
N THR A 163 19.43 -12.69 3.99
CA THR A 163 17.99 -12.90 4.19
C THR A 163 17.17 -12.19 3.10
N LYS A 164 16.26 -12.94 2.47
CA LYS A 164 15.36 -12.42 1.41
C LYS A 164 14.51 -11.26 1.94
N LYS A 165 14.21 -10.29 1.07
CA LYS A 165 13.44 -9.07 1.41
C LYS A 165 12.13 -9.37 2.16
N ALA A 166 11.32 -10.31 1.67
CA ALA A 166 10.04 -10.66 2.30
C ALA A 166 10.20 -11.18 3.75
N VAL A 167 11.19 -12.04 3.99
CA VAL A 167 11.48 -12.57 5.34
C VAL A 167 11.98 -11.45 6.25
N ARG A 168 12.89 -10.62 5.74
CA ARG A 168 13.41 -9.46 6.45
C ARG A 168 12.28 -8.53 6.89
N GLU A 169 11.41 -8.14 5.97
CA GLU A 169 10.28 -7.25 6.25
C GLU A 169 9.36 -7.85 7.34
N SER A 170 9.08 -9.15 7.27
CA SER A 170 8.29 -9.84 8.30
C SER A 170 8.98 -9.87 9.67
N VAL A 171 10.29 -10.10 9.73
CA VAL A 171 11.07 -10.08 10.98
C VAL A 171 11.11 -8.69 11.58
N THR A 172 11.46 -7.68 10.77
CA THR A 172 11.53 -6.28 11.23
C THR A 172 10.17 -5.76 11.66
N GLU A 173 9.10 -6.17 10.97
CA GLU A 173 7.72 -5.84 11.36
C GLU A 173 7.35 -6.46 12.71
N TYR A 174 7.66 -7.74 12.94
CA TYR A 174 7.41 -8.39 14.23
C TYR A 174 8.23 -7.75 15.37
N LEU A 175 9.49 -7.42 15.11
CA LEU A 175 10.36 -6.72 16.07
C LEU A 175 9.97 -5.26 16.28
N GLY A 176 9.11 -4.70 15.42
CA GLY A 176 8.65 -3.32 15.49
C GLY A 176 9.75 -2.31 15.17
N LEU A 177 10.54 -2.57 14.12
CA LEU A 177 11.63 -1.70 13.70
C LEU A 177 11.64 -1.47 12.18
N ASP A 178 12.27 -0.38 11.78
CA ASP A 178 12.58 -0.05 10.39
C ASP A 178 14.10 0.00 10.17
N TRP A 179 14.55 -0.52 9.03
CA TRP A 179 15.97 -0.63 8.68
C TRP A 179 16.19 -0.32 7.20
N GLY A 180 16.79 0.85 6.93
CA GLY A 180 17.12 1.31 5.58
C GLY A 180 18.33 0.61 4.93
N GLY A 181 18.81 -0.50 5.50
CA GLY A 181 20.01 -1.21 5.04
C GLY A 181 21.32 -0.71 5.65
N TRP A 182 21.31 0.35 6.46
CA TRP A 182 22.53 0.97 6.99
C TRP A 182 23.05 0.25 8.24
N THR A 183 24.35 -0.05 8.22
CA THR A 183 25.13 -0.51 9.37
C THR A 183 26.36 0.38 9.53
N GLY A 184 26.94 0.42 10.74
CA GLY A 184 28.08 1.29 11.04
C GLY A 184 29.06 0.68 12.02
N ARG A 185 30.31 1.14 11.96
CA ARG A 185 31.35 0.84 12.95
C ARG A 185 32.34 1.99 13.11
N TYR A 186 32.77 2.22 14.35
CA TYR A 186 33.85 3.17 14.66
C TYR A 186 35.22 2.48 14.54
N PHE A 187 36.17 3.18 13.92
CA PHE A 187 37.55 2.76 13.80
C PHE A 187 38.48 3.84 14.36
N GLU A 188 39.51 3.43 15.10
CA GLU A 188 40.54 4.34 15.61
C GLU A 188 41.52 4.80 14.51
N GLU A 189 41.57 4.07 13.40
CA GLU A 189 42.38 4.38 12.22
C GLU A 189 41.66 3.91 10.95
N LEU A 190 41.37 4.86 10.06
CA LEU A 190 40.68 4.66 8.77
C LEU A 190 41.67 4.41 7.61
N ASP A 191 42.96 4.56 7.84
CA ASP A 191 44.00 4.24 6.86
C ASP A 191 44.12 2.70 6.70
N PRO A 192 43.74 2.13 5.53
CA PRO A 192 43.71 0.70 5.35
C PRO A 192 45.10 0.07 5.37
N ASP A 193 46.19 0.82 5.13
CA ASP A 193 47.54 0.27 5.23
C ASP A 193 48.02 0.14 6.69
N LYS A 194 47.33 0.79 7.64
CA LYS A 194 47.58 0.69 9.09
C LYS A 194 46.52 -0.12 9.84
N ASN A 195 45.33 -0.26 9.27
CA ASN A 195 44.22 -0.99 9.85
C ASN A 195 43.76 -2.15 8.95
N GLU A 196 44.03 -3.37 9.42
CA GLU A 196 43.61 -4.60 8.73
C GLU A 196 42.14 -4.98 8.99
N GLU A 197 41.46 -4.32 9.92
CA GLU A 197 40.06 -4.60 10.27
C GLU A 197 39.04 -4.01 9.28
N ILE A 198 39.46 -3.07 8.42
CA ILE A 198 38.59 -2.55 7.35
C ILE A 198 38.32 -3.68 6.35
N PRO A 199 37.04 -4.07 6.12
CA PRO A 199 36.69 -5.19 5.26
C PRO A 199 37.28 -5.08 3.86
N LYS A 200 37.77 -6.21 3.33
CA LYS A 200 38.41 -6.25 2.02
C LYS A 200 37.49 -5.79 0.89
N TRP A 201 36.20 -6.10 0.92
CA TRP A 201 35.24 -5.70 -0.13
C TRP A 201 35.14 -4.17 -0.29
N ILE A 202 35.22 -3.41 0.82
CA ILE A 202 35.21 -1.94 0.77
C ILE A 202 36.42 -1.44 -0.01
N LEU A 203 37.58 -2.04 0.22
CA LEU A 203 38.81 -1.67 -0.49
C LEU A 203 38.77 -2.13 -1.95
N ASP A 204 38.22 -3.30 -2.23
CA ASP A 204 38.12 -3.77 -3.62
C ASP A 204 37.24 -2.85 -4.48
N GLU A 205 36.24 -2.17 -3.90
CA GLU A 205 35.35 -1.22 -4.60
C GLU A 205 35.80 0.25 -4.51
N TYR A 206 36.34 0.69 -3.37
CA TYR A 206 36.56 2.11 -3.07
C TYR A 206 38.03 2.51 -2.90
N ARG A 207 39.00 1.61 -3.05
CA ARG A 207 40.42 1.91 -2.75
C ARG A 207 40.99 3.09 -3.52
N ASP A 208 40.65 3.25 -4.81
CA ASP A 208 41.15 4.36 -5.62
C ASP A 208 40.59 5.73 -5.16
N ALA A 209 39.43 5.73 -4.50
CA ALA A 209 38.79 6.92 -3.94
C ALA A 209 39.05 7.11 -2.43
N TRP A 210 39.70 6.15 -1.76
CA TRP A 210 39.88 6.15 -0.31
C TRP A 210 40.97 7.14 0.12
N LYS A 211 40.53 8.27 0.68
CA LYS A 211 41.41 9.37 1.14
C LYS A 211 41.43 9.56 2.65
N TYR A 212 40.82 8.65 3.38
CA TYR A 212 40.56 8.79 4.82
C TYR A 212 41.71 8.24 5.66
N SER A 213 42.02 8.91 6.76
CA SER A 213 43.02 8.51 7.77
C SER A 213 42.66 9.09 9.13
N GLY A 214 43.20 8.52 10.21
CA GLY A 214 42.79 8.86 11.57
C GLY A 214 41.46 8.20 11.95
N ALA A 215 40.88 8.59 13.07
CA ALA A 215 39.69 7.93 13.60
C ALA A 215 38.38 8.40 12.94
N GLY A 216 37.37 7.54 12.91
CA GLY A 216 36.04 7.88 12.40
C GLY A 216 35.10 6.68 12.23
N PHE A 217 33.89 6.92 11.75
CA PHE A 217 32.94 5.86 11.42
C PHE A 217 32.98 5.51 9.93
N ILE A 218 32.81 4.23 9.63
CA ILE A 218 32.43 3.74 8.30
C ILE A 218 30.99 3.26 8.40
N LEU A 219 30.12 3.80 7.55
CA LEU A 219 28.73 3.37 7.38
C LEU A 219 28.60 2.68 6.03
N VAL A 220 27.93 1.53 6.01
CA VAL A 220 27.72 0.74 4.79
C VAL A 220 26.24 0.43 4.65
N ASN A 221 25.75 0.47 3.41
CA ASN A 221 24.39 0.06 3.09
C ASN A 221 24.40 -1.34 2.47
N ASP A 222 23.70 -2.27 3.10
CA ASP A 222 23.65 -3.68 2.69
C ASP A 222 22.78 -3.95 1.47
N ILE A 223 22.00 -2.96 1.01
CA ILE A 223 21.06 -3.08 -0.11
C ILE A 223 21.70 -2.57 -1.40
N ASP A 224 22.27 -1.36 -1.37
CA ASP A 224 22.85 -0.69 -2.55
C ASP A 224 24.39 -0.61 -2.53
N TYR A 225 25.03 -1.14 -1.48
CA TYR A 225 26.48 -1.18 -1.29
C TYR A 225 27.17 0.20 -1.19
N LYS A 226 26.41 1.25 -0.87
CA LYS A 226 26.95 2.59 -0.64
C LYS A 226 27.77 2.66 0.65
N VAL A 227 28.88 3.41 0.62
CA VAL A 227 29.77 3.63 1.78
C VAL A 227 29.86 5.12 2.10
N ILE A 228 29.65 5.48 3.37
CA ILE A 228 29.78 6.85 3.90
C ILE A 228 30.78 6.87 5.06
N VAL A 229 31.64 7.88 5.12
CA VAL A 229 32.69 7.99 6.15
C VAL A 229 32.51 9.27 6.99
N LEU A 230 32.44 9.11 8.31
CA LEU A 230 32.40 10.21 9.28
C LEU A 230 33.79 10.40 9.92
N GLU A 231 34.50 11.47 9.58
CA GLU A 231 35.84 11.77 10.09
C GLU A 231 35.78 12.43 11.47
N LYS A 232 36.65 12.02 12.39
CA LYS A 232 36.82 12.69 13.69
C LYS A 232 37.30 14.13 13.51
N ASP A 233 36.83 15.01 14.39
CA ASP A 233 37.09 16.46 14.42
C ASP A 233 36.46 17.26 13.26
N LYS A 234 35.80 16.58 12.31
CA LYS A 234 35.06 17.18 11.20
C LYS A 234 33.57 16.83 11.24
N HIS A 235 33.25 15.53 11.20
CA HIS A 235 31.87 15.04 11.24
C HIS A 235 31.44 14.61 12.66
N ILE A 236 32.39 14.25 13.54
CA ILE A 236 32.14 13.87 14.94
C ILE A 236 33.11 14.60 15.90
N ASN A 237 32.61 15.05 17.05
CA ASN A 237 33.38 15.75 18.09
C ASN A 237 34.13 14.77 19.03
N GLU A 238 33.52 13.62 19.32
CA GLU A 238 34.09 12.58 20.19
C GLU A 238 34.04 11.25 19.46
N GLY A 239 35.08 10.43 19.65
CA GLY A 239 35.17 9.09 19.07
C GLY A 239 34.32 8.07 19.83
N GLY A 240 33.97 6.98 19.14
CA GLY A 240 33.21 5.88 19.71
C GLY A 240 31.69 6.11 19.73
N ILE A 241 30.95 5.05 20.05
CA ILE A 241 29.49 5.09 20.19
C ILE A 241 29.09 4.47 21.52
N LYS A 242 28.07 5.03 22.18
CA LYS A 242 27.58 4.57 23.49
C LYS A 242 26.07 4.41 23.48
N LEU A 243 25.53 3.64 24.43
CA LEU A 243 24.10 3.57 24.67
C LEU A 243 23.70 4.65 25.69
N SER A 244 22.60 5.33 25.40
CA SER A 244 21.87 6.13 26.37
C SER A 244 20.47 5.55 26.54
N PHE A 245 20.16 5.18 27.77
CA PHE A 245 18.89 4.53 28.11
C PHE A 245 17.78 5.56 28.24
N THR A 246 16.61 5.23 27.72
CA THR A 246 15.39 6.03 27.91
C THR A 246 14.89 5.91 29.35
N ASP A 247 13.86 6.66 29.74
CA ASP A 247 13.28 6.54 31.08
C ASP A 247 12.76 5.11 31.34
N ASN A 248 12.15 4.49 30.33
CA ASN A 248 11.65 3.12 30.43
C ASN A 248 12.79 2.10 30.42
N GLY A 249 13.83 2.29 29.59
CA GLY A 249 15.05 1.48 29.65
C GLY A 249 15.76 1.59 30.99
N THR A 250 15.84 2.78 31.57
CA THR A 250 16.42 3.03 32.90
C THR A 250 15.61 2.34 33.99
N LYS A 251 14.28 2.37 33.90
CA LYS A 251 13.39 1.68 34.82
C LYS A 251 13.54 0.15 34.73
N LEU A 252 13.71 -0.39 33.53
CA LEU A 252 13.84 -1.82 33.30
C LEU A 252 15.23 -2.36 33.66
N PHE A 253 16.30 -1.66 33.29
CA PHE A 253 17.68 -2.16 33.41
C PHE A 253 18.45 -1.56 34.58
N GLY A 254 18.01 -0.41 35.13
CA GLY A 254 18.75 0.32 36.15
C GLY A 254 20.01 1.03 35.62
N LEU A 255 20.11 1.22 34.30
CA LEU A 255 21.24 1.84 33.60
C LEU A 255 20.82 3.19 33.01
N LYS A 256 21.72 4.17 33.01
CA LYS A 256 21.51 5.47 32.36
C LYS A 256 22.34 5.62 31.09
N ASP A 257 23.56 5.10 31.11
CA ASP A 257 24.52 5.11 30.02
C ASP A 257 25.30 3.77 29.97
N SER A 258 26.12 3.61 28.93
CA SER A 258 27.06 2.49 28.79
C SER A 258 28.50 2.96 28.56
N PRO A 259 29.49 2.07 28.77
CA PRO A 259 30.79 2.19 28.12
C PRO A 259 30.68 2.23 26.59
N GLU A 260 31.78 2.56 25.93
CA GLU A 260 31.85 2.57 24.47
C GLU A 260 31.63 1.18 23.87
N TYR A 261 30.80 1.10 22.84
CA TYR A 261 30.60 -0.06 21.99
C TYR A 261 31.51 0.05 20.76
N LYS A 262 32.25 -1.03 20.44
CA LYS A 262 33.37 -0.98 19.48
C LYS A 262 33.14 -1.79 18.20
N TYR A 263 32.02 -2.49 18.11
CA TYR A 263 31.74 -3.41 17.00
C TYR A 263 30.67 -2.84 16.05
N TRP A 264 30.26 -3.64 15.07
CA TRP A 264 29.25 -3.25 14.10
C TRP A 264 27.86 -3.13 14.73
N PHE A 265 27.10 -2.14 14.28
CA PHE A 265 25.74 -1.87 14.73
C PHE A 265 24.83 -1.53 13.55
N ASP A 266 23.53 -1.81 13.70
CA ASP A 266 22.51 -1.39 12.76
C ASP A 266 22.02 0.02 13.06
N ILE A 267 21.68 0.75 12.01
CA ILE A 267 20.96 2.02 12.12
C ILE A 267 19.47 1.74 11.93
N VAL A 268 18.76 1.56 13.06
CA VAL A 268 17.32 1.22 13.08
C VAL A 268 16.48 2.27 13.79
N THR A 269 15.26 2.48 13.31
CA THR A 269 14.26 3.35 13.94
C THR A 269 13.07 2.52 14.44
N PRO A 270 12.37 2.95 15.51
CA PRO A 270 11.19 2.25 15.99
C PRO A 270 10.04 2.35 14.98
N LYS A 271 9.22 1.29 14.90
CA LYS A 271 8.00 1.23 14.07
C LYS A 271 6.81 0.74 14.90
N GLY A 272 5.62 1.27 14.63
CA GLY A 272 4.38 0.87 15.33
C GLY A 272 4.45 1.15 16.83
N THR A 273 4.12 0.14 17.65
CA THR A 273 4.08 0.25 19.12
C THR A 273 5.38 -0.13 19.82
N ALA A 274 6.49 -0.27 19.09
CA ALA A 274 7.77 -0.64 19.68
C ALA A 274 8.31 0.44 20.62
N GLU A 275 8.84 -0.01 21.75
CA GLU A 275 9.41 0.84 22.78
C GLU A 275 10.94 0.90 22.63
N VAL A 276 11.47 2.12 22.48
CA VAL A 276 12.92 2.35 22.51
C VAL A 276 13.41 2.34 23.95
N LEU A 277 14.26 1.38 24.30
CA LEU A 277 14.85 1.25 25.64
C LEU A 277 16.24 1.91 25.73
N ALA A 278 16.97 1.97 24.62
CA ALA A 278 18.22 2.71 24.51
C ALA A 278 18.42 3.25 23.10
N ASN A 279 19.04 4.43 22.98
CA ASN A 279 19.50 5.00 21.73
C ASN A 279 21.02 4.95 21.66
N TYR A 280 21.55 4.86 20.44
CA TYR A 280 22.97 5.11 20.22
C TYR A 280 23.28 6.61 20.31
N GLN A 281 24.40 6.93 20.96
CA GLN A 281 24.96 8.26 21.06
C GLN A 281 26.33 8.29 20.38
N TRP A 282 26.38 9.01 19.26
CA TRP A 282 27.61 9.42 18.58
C TRP A 282 27.59 10.95 18.44
N ASN A 283 28.68 11.60 18.82
CA ASN A 283 28.71 13.04 19.05
C ASN A 283 28.88 13.83 17.74
N LEU A 284 27.83 13.92 16.92
CA LEU A 284 27.86 14.55 15.58
C LEU A 284 28.09 16.08 15.62
N THR A 285 28.87 16.59 14.67
CA THR A 285 28.93 18.03 14.33
C THR A 285 27.74 18.44 13.45
N ASN A 286 27.56 19.74 13.21
CA ASN A 286 26.55 20.20 12.24
C ASN A 286 26.83 19.68 10.82
N GLU A 287 28.11 19.59 10.44
CA GLU A 287 28.55 19.02 9.16
C GLU A 287 28.24 17.51 9.08
N GLY A 288 28.47 16.78 10.18
CA GLY A 288 28.09 15.38 10.28
C GLY A 288 26.58 15.16 10.13
N LYS A 289 25.75 15.99 10.78
CA LYS A 289 24.29 15.91 10.63
C LYS A 289 23.83 16.17 9.20
N ALA A 290 24.37 17.20 8.55
CA ALA A 290 24.04 17.51 7.16
C ALA A 290 24.43 16.38 6.19
N LEU A 291 25.59 15.75 6.40
CA LEU A 291 26.03 14.61 5.60
C LEU A 291 25.12 13.39 5.76
N LEU A 292 24.64 13.13 6.98
CA LEU A 292 23.67 12.05 7.22
C LEU A 292 22.32 12.35 6.56
N GLU A 293 21.83 13.59 6.68
CA GLU A 293 20.56 14.04 6.09
C GLU A 293 20.56 13.95 4.57
N GLU A 294 21.63 14.40 3.90
CA GLU A 294 21.84 14.27 2.45
C GLU A 294 21.73 12.81 1.97
N ASN A 295 22.13 11.87 2.81
CA ASN A 295 22.14 10.44 2.52
C ASN A 295 20.96 9.68 3.12
N ARG A 296 19.96 10.39 3.68
CA ARG A 296 18.76 9.82 4.33
C ARG A 296 19.09 8.84 5.47
N ILE A 297 20.17 9.10 6.21
CA ILE A 297 20.57 8.33 7.40
C ILE A 297 20.06 9.06 8.64
N PRO A 298 19.30 8.43 9.54
CA PRO A 298 18.80 9.11 10.73
C PRO A 298 19.94 9.48 11.69
N SER A 299 19.95 10.72 12.18
CA SER A 299 20.97 11.18 13.13
C SER A 299 20.81 10.58 14.54
N GLN A 300 19.62 10.08 14.87
CA GLN A 300 19.27 9.39 16.10
C GLN A 300 18.56 8.07 15.77
N PHE A 301 19.03 6.97 16.35
CA PHE A 301 18.53 5.62 16.08
C PHE A 301 18.64 4.76 17.34
N ALA A 302 17.83 3.70 17.38
CA ALA A 302 17.71 2.84 18.53
C ALA A 302 18.87 1.83 18.63
N ALA A 303 19.32 1.58 19.85
CA ALA A 303 20.29 0.54 20.18
C ALA A 303 19.60 -0.70 20.77
N VAL A 304 18.51 -0.48 21.51
CA VAL A 304 17.68 -1.55 22.12
C VAL A 304 16.21 -1.20 21.94
N LEU A 305 15.46 -2.10 21.33
CA LEU A 305 14.01 -2.02 21.15
C LEU A 305 13.34 -3.16 21.90
N ALA A 306 12.15 -2.90 22.42
CA ALA A 306 11.24 -3.91 22.92
C ALA A 306 9.91 -3.82 22.18
N ASN A 307 9.33 -4.97 21.86
CA ASN A 307 7.98 -5.05 21.32
C ASN A 307 7.18 -6.13 22.07
N LYS A 308 5.86 -5.98 22.07
CA LYS A 308 4.94 -6.94 22.68
C LYS A 308 3.91 -7.38 21.64
N SER A 309 3.76 -8.68 21.52
CA SER A 309 2.95 -9.32 20.51
C SER A 309 2.09 -10.40 21.16
N GLY A 310 0.84 -10.07 21.50
CA GLY A 310 -0.01 -10.92 22.33
C GLY A 310 0.64 -11.25 23.67
N SER A 311 0.90 -12.54 23.91
CA SER A 311 1.62 -13.09 25.08
C SER A 311 3.14 -13.15 24.92
N ALA A 312 3.67 -12.86 23.73
CA ALA A 312 5.10 -12.84 23.47
C ALA A 312 5.73 -11.47 23.72
N LEU A 313 6.91 -11.48 24.31
CA LEU A 313 7.79 -10.31 24.42
C LEU A 313 8.94 -10.49 23.43
N SER A 314 9.34 -9.42 22.75
CA SER A 314 10.51 -9.43 21.90
C SER A 314 11.46 -8.27 22.20
N TYR A 315 12.76 -8.54 22.13
CA TYR A 315 13.80 -7.53 22.25
C TYR A 315 14.71 -7.60 21.02
N TYR A 316 15.03 -6.43 20.45
CA TYR A 316 16.05 -6.31 19.41
C TYR A 316 17.25 -5.53 19.94
N PHE A 317 18.43 -6.09 19.78
CA PHE A 317 19.70 -5.43 20.06
C PHE A 317 20.36 -5.06 18.73
N ALA A 318 20.44 -3.77 18.43
CA ALA A 318 20.98 -3.25 17.17
C ALA A 318 22.51 -3.26 17.11
N GLY A 319 23.14 -4.20 17.82
CA GLY A 319 24.57 -4.48 17.80
C GLY A 319 24.78 -5.89 18.35
N ASP A 320 25.88 -6.52 17.95
CA ASP A 320 26.35 -7.75 18.57
C ASP A 320 26.89 -7.42 19.97
N PHE A 321 26.00 -7.38 20.96
CA PHE A 321 26.31 -6.99 22.33
C PHE A 321 26.89 -8.13 23.15
N ASN A 322 26.74 -9.36 22.66
CA ASN A 322 27.20 -10.55 23.34
C ASN A 322 28.70 -10.81 23.08
N ASP A 323 29.25 -10.32 21.95
CA ASP A 323 30.63 -10.59 21.53
C ASP A 323 31.67 -10.24 22.61
N ILE A 324 32.40 -11.26 23.05
CA ILE A 324 33.51 -11.14 24.00
C ILE A 324 34.58 -12.20 23.71
N GLU A 325 35.86 -11.80 23.72
CA GLU A 325 36.97 -12.71 23.38
C GLU A 325 37.10 -13.89 24.34
N ARG A 326 36.90 -13.67 25.65
CA ARG A 326 36.99 -14.72 26.67
C ARG A 326 36.14 -14.43 27.88
N VAL A 327 35.30 -15.39 28.26
CA VAL A 327 34.60 -15.36 29.55
C VAL A 327 35.34 -16.14 30.64
N PRO A 328 35.24 -15.73 31.92
CA PRO A 328 35.76 -16.51 33.04
C PRO A 328 35.08 -17.87 33.14
N SER A 329 35.86 -18.94 33.36
CA SER A 329 35.31 -20.30 33.49
C SER A 329 34.47 -20.52 34.74
N PHE A 330 34.56 -19.60 35.70
CA PHE A 330 33.81 -19.65 36.96
C PHE A 330 32.66 -18.64 36.92
N TYR A 331 31.44 -19.13 37.13
CA TYR A 331 30.21 -18.34 37.20
C TYR A 331 29.42 -18.62 38.51
N GLY A 332 29.90 -19.52 39.37
CA GLY A 332 29.12 -20.06 40.50
C GLY A 332 29.18 -19.25 41.80
N MET A 333 28.94 -17.94 41.78
CA MET A 333 29.02 -17.09 42.98
C MET A 333 28.09 -15.89 42.91
N LYS A 334 27.33 -15.61 43.97
CA LYS A 334 26.51 -14.39 44.04
C LYS A 334 27.35 -13.11 43.98
N TRP A 335 26.85 -12.11 43.24
CA TRP A 335 27.48 -10.80 43.00
C TRP A 335 28.77 -10.84 42.16
N LEU A 336 29.05 -11.98 41.53
CA LEU A 336 30.24 -12.14 40.68
C LEU A 336 30.17 -11.24 39.43
N ASP A 337 28.98 -11.05 38.86
CA ASP A 337 28.69 -10.08 37.81
C ASP A 337 29.11 -8.65 38.21
N ALA A 338 28.76 -8.21 39.42
CA ALA A 338 29.15 -6.89 39.92
C ALA A 338 30.66 -6.77 40.15
N ALA A 339 31.33 -7.86 40.56
CA ALA A 339 32.78 -7.89 40.70
C ALA A 339 33.49 -7.77 39.33
N TYR A 340 32.99 -8.46 38.29
CA TYR A 340 33.53 -8.34 36.94
C TYR A 340 33.24 -6.97 36.33
N GLN A 341 32.03 -6.42 36.53
CA GLN A 341 31.69 -5.06 36.15
C GLN A 341 32.70 -4.03 36.73
N PHE A 342 33.06 -4.17 38.01
CA PHE A 342 34.06 -3.29 38.63
C PHE A 342 35.48 -3.55 38.11
N GLY A 343 35.88 -4.81 37.96
CA GLY A 343 37.23 -5.20 37.55
C GLY A 343 37.56 -4.86 36.09
N HIS A 344 36.56 -4.90 35.21
CA HIS A 344 36.71 -4.72 33.75
C HIS A 344 36.29 -3.34 33.27
N LYS A 345 35.99 -2.40 34.19
CA LYS A 345 35.48 -1.05 33.88
C LYS A 345 36.32 -0.25 32.86
N TYR A 346 37.62 -0.51 32.78
CA TYR A 346 38.56 0.18 31.88
C TYR A 346 39.19 -0.76 30.84
N SER A 347 38.53 -1.89 30.55
CA SER A 347 38.98 -2.87 29.54
C SER A 347 38.11 -2.81 28.29
N ASP A 348 38.53 -3.48 27.22
CA ASP A 348 37.73 -3.65 26.01
C ASP A 348 36.44 -4.47 26.23
N GLU A 349 36.36 -5.18 27.36
CA GLU A 349 35.18 -5.97 27.77
C GLU A 349 34.18 -5.15 28.63
N ALA A 350 34.45 -3.86 28.83
CA ALA A 350 33.64 -3.02 29.73
C ALA A 350 32.16 -2.98 29.32
N PHE A 351 31.87 -2.93 28.02
CA PHE A 351 30.51 -2.90 27.48
C PHE A 351 29.72 -4.15 27.86
N TYR A 352 30.30 -5.34 27.63
CA TYR A 352 29.69 -6.61 27.95
C TYR A 352 29.28 -6.69 29.43
N TRP A 353 30.21 -6.41 30.35
CA TRP A 353 29.95 -6.52 31.79
C TRP A 353 29.06 -5.41 32.36
N SER A 354 29.07 -4.22 31.77
CA SER A 354 28.40 -3.04 32.33
C SER A 354 27.07 -2.69 31.65
N ALA A 355 26.81 -3.21 30.44
CA ALA A 355 25.58 -2.99 29.70
C ALA A 355 24.87 -4.32 29.39
N TYR A 356 25.51 -5.22 28.63
CA TYR A 356 24.86 -6.47 28.17
C TYR A 356 24.43 -7.38 29.32
N VAL A 357 25.33 -7.71 30.26
CA VAL A 357 25.01 -8.61 31.39
C VAL A 357 23.86 -8.07 32.26
N PRO A 358 23.85 -6.78 32.69
CA PRO A 358 22.70 -6.22 33.40
C PRO A 358 21.40 -6.22 32.59
N MET A 359 21.44 -5.93 31.28
CA MET A 359 20.25 -5.97 30.42
C MET A 359 19.67 -7.39 30.37
N MET A 360 20.49 -8.37 29.97
CA MET A 360 20.07 -9.77 29.87
C MET A 360 19.58 -10.33 31.20
N LYS A 361 20.25 -9.99 32.31
CA LYS A 361 19.81 -10.39 33.65
C LYS A 361 18.39 -9.90 33.95
N ASN A 362 18.09 -8.64 33.64
CA ASN A 362 16.76 -8.08 33.88
C ASN A 362 15.71 -8.66 32.92
N ILE A 363 16.01 -8.80 31.62
CA ILE A 363 15.08 -9.41 30.65
C ILE A 363 14.70 -10.83 31.11
N LEU A 364 15.70 -11.65 31.40
CA LEU A 364 15.50 -13.05 31.80
C LEU A 364 14.88 -13.17 33.20
N SER A 365 15.13 -12.25 34.14
CA SER A 365 14.53 -12.32 35.48
C SER A 365 13.07 -11.86 35.52
N HIS A 366 12.66 -10.95 34.62
CA HIS A 366 11.28 -10.46 34.55
C HIS A 366 10.38 -11.36 33.70
N PHE A 367 10.95 -12.19 32.82
CA PHE A 367 10.19 -13.12 32.00
C PHE A 367 9.30 -14.10 32.81
N PRO A 368 9.70 -14.68 33.95
CA PRO A 368 8.82 -15.54 34.75
C PRO A 368 7.70 -14.78 35.51
N ASP A 369 7.93 -13.51 35.87
CA ASP A 369 7.10 -12.77 36.85
C ASP A 369 6.08 -11.79 36.25
N SER A 370 6.10 -11.52 34.93
CA SER A 370 5.07 -10.68 34.32
C SER A 370 3.72 -11.41 34.21
N ASN A 371 2.82 -11.11 35.15
CA ASN A 371 1.41 -11.50 35.12
C ASN A 371 0.63 -10.51 34.25
N GLU A 372 0.38 -10.83 32.98
CA GLU A 372 -0.64 -10.12 32.19
C GLU A 372 -1.51 -11.10 31.39
N ILE A 373 -2.70 -11.32 31.96
CA ILE A 373 -4.05 -11.51 31.42
C ILE A 373 -4.17 -12.16 30.02
N GLU A 374 -4.59 -13.41 30.07
CA GLU A 374 -5.26 -14.19 29.03
C GLU A 374 -6.37 -13.40 28.32
N LYS A 375 -6.38 -13.37 26.99
CA LYS A 375 -7.65 -13.20 26.24
C LYS A 375 -8.35 -14.55 26.18
N SER A 376 -9.03 -14.92 27.26
CA SER A 376 -9.99 -16.03 27.24
C SER A 376 -11.21 -15.62 26.40
N LYS A 377 -11.85 -16.61 25.74
CA LYS A 377 -13.14 -16.40 25.08
C LYS A 377 -14.09 -15.79 26.13
N PRO A 378 -14.73 -14.64 25.87
CA PRO A 378 -15.66 -14.03 26.81
C PRO A 378 -16.74 -15.01 27.22
N ASP A 379 -17.04 -15.11 28.53
CA ASP A 379 -18.09 -15.99 29.05
C ASP A 379 -19.49 -15.60 28.55
N SER A 380 -19.68 -14.33 28.18
CA SER A 380 -20.93 -13.79 27.65
C SER A 380 -20.81 -13.43 26.17
N LEU A 381 -21.91 -13.57 25.43
CA LEU A 381 -21.98 -13.20 24.02
C LEU A 381 -21.71 -11.70 23.85
N GLN A 382 -20.77 -11.36 22.96
CA GLN A 382 -20.36 -10.00 22.65
C GLN A 382 -20.98 -9.51 21.33
N TYR A 383 -21.37 -8.24 21.31
CA TYR A 383 -21.78 -7.49 20.13
C TYR A 383 -21.83 -5.99 20.49
N ASN A 384 -21.32 -5.16 19.58
CA ASN A 384 -21.14 -3.71 19.73
C ASN A 384 -21.98 -2.90 18.73
N ALA A 385 -22.62 -3.58 17.77
CA ALA A 385 -23.46 -2.99 16.76
C ALA A 385 -24.75 -3.82 16.59
N ARG A 386 -25.83 -3.17 16.17
CA ARG A 386 -27.09 -3.82 15.81
C ARG A 386 -27.89 -2.98 14.82
N VAL A 387 -28.75 -3.63 14.07
CA VAL A 387 -29.83 -2.98 13.33
C VAL A 387 -31.09 -3.11 14.17
N ASN A 388 -31.70 -1.98 14.53
CA ASN A 388 -32.87 -1.94 15.39
C ASN A 388 -33.97 -1.15 14.68
N LYS A 389 -34.99 -1.87 14.18
CA LYS A 389 -35.97 -1.31 13.23
C LYS A 389 -35.22 -0.71 12.06
N ASP A 390 -35.38 0.58 11.78
CA ASP A 390 -34.86 1.26 10.59
C ASP A 390 -33.58 2.05 10.88
N ALA A 391 -32.89 1.75 11.99
CA ALA A 391 -31.68 2.46 12.42
C ALA A 391 -30.51 1.51 12.68
N PHE A 392 -29.30 1.97 12.32
CA PHE A 392 -28.06 1.33 12.71
C PHE A 392 -27.61 1.90 14.06
N GLU A 393 -27.36 1.04 15.04
CA GLU A 393 -26.96 1.45 16.38
C GLU A 393 -25.60 0.87 16.77
N VAL A 394 -24.77 1.70 17.39
CA VAL A 394 -23.50 1.29 18.00
C VAL A 394 -23.53 1.48 19.51
N ASN A 395 -22.87 0.58 20.23
CA ASN A 395 -22.73 0.65 21.67
C ASN A 395 -21.56 1.55 22.05
N LYS A 396 -21.84 2.78 22.49
CA LYS A 396 -20.83 3.67 23.08
C LYS A 396 -20.99 3.68 24.59
N ASN A 397 -20.02 3.11 25.31
CA ASN A 397 -19.97 3.10 26.78
C ASN A 397 -21.23 2.54 27.46
N GLY A 398 -21.77 1.43 26.95
CA GLY A 398 -22.97 0.76 27.48
C GLY A 398 -24.29 1.38 27.05
N LYS A 399 -24.28 2.35 26.12
CA LYS A 399 -25.48 2.98 25.55
C LYS A 399 -25.53 2.73 24.05
N TRP A 400 -26.69 2.27 23.58
CA TRP A 400 -26.99 2.19 22.15
C TRP A 400 -27.27 3.59 21.62
N ILE A 401 -26.56 3.96 20.55
CA ILE A 401 -26.69 5.25 19.89
C ILE A 401 -26.93 4.97 18.42
N GLU A 402 -28.04 5.50 17.90
CA GLU A 402 -28.35 5.51 16.48
C GLU A 402 -27.30 6.35 15.74
N ILE A 403 -26.74 5.82 14.67
CA ILE A 403 -25.81 6.52 13.80
C ILE A 403 -26.28 6.42 12.35
N PRO A 404 -26.40 7.53 11.61
CA PRO A 404 -26.46 7.45 10.15
C PRO A 404 -25.09 6.98 9.64
N ILE A 405 -25.07 6.00 8.74
CA ILE A 405 -23.82 5.54 8.14
C ILE A 405 -23.31 6.62 7.19
N LYS A 406 -22.19 7.24 7.58
CA LYS A 406 -21.44 8.25 6.82
C LYS A 406 -20.10 7.64 6.47
N GLY A 407 -20.08 6.82 5.44
CA GLY A 407 -18.92 5.98 5.16
C GLY A 407 -18.21 6.30 3.88
N VAL A 408 -17.04 5.69 3.74
CA VAL A 408 -16.27 5.69 2.50
C VAL A 408 -15.75 4.28 2.24
N ASN A 409 -15.75 3.86 0.99
CA ASN A 409 -15.10 2.62 0.59
C ASN A 409 -13.59 2.84 0.52
N LEU A 410 -12.81 1.81 0.82
CA LEU A 410 -11.35 1.87 0.80
C LEU A 410 -10.81 0.60 0.16
N GLY A 411 -10.22 0.77 -1.04
CA GLY A 411 -9.54 -0.28 -1.78
C GLY A 411 -8.06 -0.39 -1.41
N MET A 412 -7.34 -1.26 -2.13
CA MET A 412 -5.90 -1.46 -1.96
C MET A 412 -5.06 -0.83 -3.08
N GLY A 413 -5.67 0.00 -3.94
CA GLY A 413 -4.95 0.71 -4.99
C GLY A 413 -3.93 1.71 -4.44
N LYS A 414 -2.71 1.67 -4.99
CA LYS A 414 -1.60 2.59 -4.74
C LYS A 414 -0.83 2.82 -6.06
N PRO A 415 -0.44 4.06 -6.41
CA PRO A 415 0.41 4.31 -7.56
C PRO A 415 1.65 3.41 -7.58
N GLY A 416 1.94 2.83 -8.74
CA GLY A 416 3.07 1.92 -8.96
C GLY A 416 2.87 0.49 -8.50
N HIS A 417 1.69 0.12 -7.99
CA HIS A 417 1.43 -1.23 -7.47
C HIS A 417 0.06 -1.76 -7.89
N PHE A 418 -0.02 -3.06 -8.20
CA PHE A 418 -1.31 -3.74 -8.29
C PHE A 418 -1.88 -3.97 -6.88
N PRO A 419 -3.22 -3.95 -6.70
CA PRO A 419 -3.85 -4.16 -5.40
C PRO A 419 -3.40 -5.45 -4.69
N GLY A 420 -3.15 -6.51 -5.45
CA GLY A 420 -2.69 -7.80 -4.95
C GLY A 420 -1.30 -7.78 -4.29
N GLU A 421 -0.52 -6.71 -4.46
CA GLU A 421 0.77 -6.52 -3.78
C GLU A 421 0.63 -6.01 -2.34
N ALA A 422 -0.57 -5.52 -1.96
CA ALA A 422 -0.84 -5.00 -0.62
C ALA A 422 0.14 -3.92 -0.13
N ALA A 423 0.56 -3.02 -1.04
CA ALA A 423 1.69 -2.10 -0.86
C ALA A 423 1.42 -0.85 0.00
N ILE A 424 0.19 -0.65 0.48
CA ILE A 424 -0.15 0.47 1.37
C ILE A 424 0.39 0.18 2.77
N THR A 425 1.17 1.12 3.30
CA THR A 425 1.85 1.02 4.59
C THR A 425 0.93 1.43 5.74
N GLU A 426 1.30 1.03 6.97
CA GLU A 426 0.59 1.42 8.19
C GLU A 426 0.48 2.95 8.37
N GLU A 427 1.55 3.70 8.08
CA GLU A 427 1.54 5.16 8.23
C GLU A 427 0.69 5.85 7.16
N GLU A 428 0.63 5.31 5.94
CA GLU A 428 -0.32 5.77 4.91
C GLU A 428 -1.77 5.54 5.39
N TYR A 429 -2.10 4.33 5.86
CA TYR A 429 -3.43 4.06 6.42
C TYR A 429 -3.76 4.95 7.60
N TYR A 430 -2.84 5.14 8.54
CA TYR A 430 -3.05 5.97 9.72
C TYR A 430 -3.35 7.43 9.33
N ARG A 431 -2.53 8.00 8.43
CA ARG A 431 -2.77 9.33 7.87
C ARG A 431 -4.12 9.42 7.16
N TRP A 432 -4.49 8.40 6.38
CA TRP A 432 -5.79 8.36 5.71
C TRP A 432 -6.94 8.28 6.72
N PHE A 433 -6.82 7.51 7.80
CA PHE A 433 -7.83 7.46 8.87
C PHE A 433 -7.99 8.81 9.58
N GLU A 434 -6.89 9.55 9.79
CA GLU A 434 -6.97 10.93 10.28
C GLU A 434 -7.80 11.81 9.34
N MET A 435 -7.50 11.80 8.05
CA MET A 435 -8.27 12.58 7.06
C MET A 435 -9.73 12.12 6.95
N ILE A 436 -10.01 10.81 6.94
CA ILE A 436 -11.37 10.26 6.90
C ILE A 436 -12.17 10.69 8.13
N GLY A 437 -11.59 10.59 9.33
CA GLY A 437 -12.23 11.04 10.56
C GLY A 437 -12.46 12.56 10.60
N GLU A 438 -11.50 13.34 10.10
CA GLU A 438 -11.63 14.79 9.93
C GLU A 438 -12.73 15.20 8.94
N MET A 439 -13.08 14.32 8.00
CA MET A 439 -14.22 14.48 7.09
C MET A 439 -15.58 14.24 7.78
N ASN A 440 -15.59 13.94 9.09
CA ASN A 440 -16.77 13.54 9.85
C ASN A 440 -17.40 12.21 9.37
N ALA A 441 -16.66 11.39 8.63
CA ALA A 441 -17.04 10.01 8.36
C ALA A 441 -16.93 9.19 9.65
N ASN A 442 -17.79 8.18 9.79
CA ASN A 442 -17.81 7.28 10.94
C ASN A 442 -17.51 5.82 10.57
N SER A 443 -17.45 5.51 9.28
CA SER A 443 -17.32 4.14 8.82
C SER A 443 -16.45 4.03 7.57
N ILE A 444 -15.78 2.89 7.44
CA ILE A 444 -15.00 2.51 6.27
C ILE A 444 -15.46 1.12 5.84
N ARG A 445 -15.65 0.91 4.55
CA ARG A 445 -15.84 -0.43 3.99
C ARG A 445 -14.58 -0.89 3.29
N VAL A 446 -14.17 -2.13 3.59
CA VAL A 446 -13.10 -2.84 2.88
C VAL A 446 -13.67 -4.11 2.26
N TYR A 447 -13.19 -4.47 1.07
CA TYR A 447 -13.74 -5.57 0.26
C TYR A 447 -13.19 -6.95 0.63
N THR A 448 -11.92 -6.96 1.05
CA THR A 448 -11.14 -8.17 1.27
C THR A 448 -10.16 -7.96 2.43
N LEU A 449 -9.25 -8.90 2.64
CA LEU A 449 -8.18 -8.82 3.62
C LEU A 449 -7.14 -7.75 3.22
N HIS A 450 -7.00 -6.70 4.03
CA HIS A 450 -5.93 -5.70 3.91
C HIS A 450 -4.63 -6.17 4.58
N PRO A 451 -3.46 -5.54 4.34
CA PRO A 451 -2.22 -5.90 5.04
C PRO A 451 -2.31 -5.62 6.55
N PRO A 452 -1.49 -6.29 7.40
CA PRO A 452 -1.51 -6.11 8.86
C PRO A 452 -1.44 -4.65 9.32
N GLY A 453 -0.73 -3.81 8.57
CA GLY A 453 -0.63 -2.37 8.81
C GLY A 453 -1.98 -1.64 8.87
N PHE A 454 -2.97 -2.05 8.08
CA PHE A 454 -4.33 -1.48 8.13
C PHE A 454 -4.96 -1.66 9.52
N TYR A 455 -4.92 -2.87 10.06
CA TYR A 455 -5.56 -3.21 11.34
C TYR A 455 -4.85 -2.56 12.52
N ARG A 456 -3.51 -2.46 12.47
CA ARG A 456 -2.74 -1.72 13.48
C ARG A 456 -3.02 -0.23 13.43
N ALA A 457 -3.05 0.37 12.23
CA ALA A 457 -3.39 1.78 12.05
C ALA A 457 -4.80 2.09 12.57
N LEU A 458 -5.78 1.21 12.30
CA LEU A 458 -7.16 1.39 12.76
C LEU A 458 -7.24 1.33 14.28
N LYS A 459 -6.59 0.33 14.88
CA LYS A 459 -6.53 0.18 16.34
C LYS A 459 -5.88 1.41 16.98
N ARG A 460 -4.73 1.85 16.46
CA ARG A 460 -4.01 3.06 16.91
C ARG A 460 -4.90 4.29 16.81
N TYR A 461 -5.50 4.53 15.65
CA TYR A 461 -6.42 5.66 15.43
C TYR A 461 -7.54 5.66 16.47
N ASN A 462 -8.23 4.53 16.63
CA ASN A 462 -9.34 4.41 17.57
C ASN A 462 -8.90 4.43 19.04
N GLU A 463 -7.68 4.09 19.40
CA GLU A 463 -7.20 4.27 20.79
C GLU A 463 -6.89 5.74 21.11
N GLU A 464 -6.44 6.51 20.11
CA GLU A 464 -6.05 7.92 20.25
C GLU A 464 -7.21 8.91 20.08
N HIS A 465 -8.27 8.54 19.36
CA HIS A 465 -9.40 9.42 19.02
C HIS A 465 -10.67 9.14 19.81
N LYS A 466 -11.46 10.19 20.08
CA LYS A 466 -12.75 10.04 20.81
C LYS A 466 -13.85 9.48 19.91
N GLU A 467 -14.01 10.08 18.73
CA GLU A 467 -14.87 9.52 17.70
C GLU A 467 -14.11 8.40 17.01
N LYS A 468 -14.76 7.24 16.93
CA LYS A 468 -14.16 6.03 16.38
C LYS A 468 -14.54 5.91 14.92
N LEU A 469 -13.63 5.35 14.13
CA LEU A 469 -13.93 4.83 12.80
C LEU A 469 -14.32 3.36 12.92
N TYR A 470 -15.46 3.02 12.37
CA TYR A 470 -15.98 1.66 12.34
C TYR A 470 -15.74 1.00 10.97
N ILE A 471 -15.70 -0.33 10.93
CA ILE A 471 -15.45 -1.10 9.71
C ILE A 471 -16.68 -1.93 9.34
N PHE A 472 -17.07 -1.85 8.07
CA PHE A 472 -17.82 -2.89 7.38
C PHE A 472 -16.82 -3.76 6.62
N HIS A 473 -16.68 -5.01 7.04
CA HIS A 473 -15.68 -5.88 6.45
C HIS A 473 -16.32 -6.82 5.44
N GLY A 474 -15.80 -6.79 4.22
CA GLY A 474 -16.20 -7.68 3.15
C GLY A 474 -15.48 -9.03 3.22
N VAL A 475 -16.06 -10.03 2.57
CA VAL A 475 -15.37 -11.28 2.27
C VAL A 475 -15.53 -11.50 0.78
N TRP A 476 -14.41 -11.46 0.06
CA TRP A 476 -14.38 -11.60 -1.39
C TRP A 476 -14.45 -13.08 -1.79
N MET A 477 -15.23 -13.38 -2.83
CA MET A 477 -15.33 -14.71 -3.43
C MET A 477 -14.56 -14.73 -4.75
N ASN A 478 -13.95 -15.87 -5.13
CA ASN A 478 -13.21 -15.95 -6.38
C ASN A 478 -14.18 -15.86 -7.57
N GLU A 479 -14.12 -14.73 -8.28
CA GLU A 479 -14.98 -14.38 -9.42
C GLU A 479 -14.68 -15.25 -10.64
N GLU A 480 -13.41 -15.45 -11.00
CA GLU A 480 -13.01 -16.30 -12.14
C GLU A 480 -13.60 -17.71 -12.01
N LYS A 481 -13.51 -18.32 -10.83
CA LYS A 481 -14.12 -19.64 -10.57
C LYS A 481 -15.65 -19.62 -10.63
N LEU A 482 -16.30 -18.51 -10.26
CA LEU A 482 -17.76 -18.37 -10.40
C LEU A 482 -18.15 -18.27 -11.88
N GLU A 483 -17.40 -17.51 -12.68
CA GLU A 483 -17.64 -17.37 -14.12
C GLU A 483 -17.39 -18.68 -14.88
N GLU A 484 -16.38 -19.46 -14.49
CA GLU A 484 -16.09 -20.75 -15.11
C GLU A 484 -17.16 -21.82 -14.77
N SER A 485 -17.60 -21.86 -13.51
CA SER A 485 -18.53 -22.90 -13.03
C SER A 485 -20.00 -22.55 -13.30
N MET A 486 -20.34 -21.27 -13.34
CA MET A 486 -21.71 -20.75 -13.40
C MET A 486 -22.63 -21.35 -12.31
N ASP A 487 -22.07 -21.81 -11.18
CA ASP A 487 -22.81 -22.41 -10.06
C ASP A 487 -22.20 -21.99 -8.71
N ALA A 488 -23.00 -21.36 -7.85
CA ALA A 488 -22.57 -20.98 -6.51
C ALA A 488 -22.24 -22.17 -5.59
N TYR A 489 -22.77 -23.36 -5.89
CA TYR A 489 -22.51 -24.59 -5.12
C TYR A 489 -21.27 -25.37 -5.57
N GLU A 490 -20.48 -24.83 -6.51
CA GLU A 490 -19.21 -25.46 -6.90
C GLU A 490 -18.30 -25.64 -5.66
N GLU A 491 -17.85 -26.88 -5.44
CA GLU A 491 -17.27 -27.33 -4.17
C GLU A 491 -15.95 -26.63 -3.83
N ASP A 492 -15.08 -26.41 -4.82
CA ASP A 492 -13.76 -25.83 -4.59
C ASP A 492 -13.85 -24.33 -4.28
N ASN A 493 -14.66 -23.57 -5.03
CA ASN A 493 -14.86 -22.15 -4.79
C ASN A 493 -15.60 -21.90 -3.47
N LEU A 494 -16.62 -22.72 -3.15
CA LEU A 494 -17.30 -22.66 -1.87
C LEU A 494 -16.33 -22.91 -0.70
N ARG A 495 -15.48 -23.93 -0.80
CA ARG A 495 -14.47 -24.23 0.23
C ARG A 495 -13.49 -23.07 0.41
N ASP A 496 -13.05 -22.44 -0.68
CA ASP A 496 -12.15 -21.29 -0.64
C ASP A 496 -12.84 -20.08 0.02
N PHE A 497 -14.11 -19.81 -0.31
CA PHE A 497 -14.89 -18.73 0.29
C PHE A 497 -15.06 -18.92 1.81
N GLU A 498 -15.44 -20.13 2.25
CA GLU A 498 -15.54 -20.42 3.69
C GLU A 498 -14.18 -20.33 4.41
N LYS A 499 -13.09 -20.72 3.74
CA LYS A 499 -11.73 -20.60 4.28
C LYS A 499 -11.38 -19.12 4.48
N GLU A 500 -11.73 -18.25 3.52
CA GLU A 500 -11.52 -16.81 3.65
C GLU A 500 -12.37 -16.18 4.76
N MET A 501 -13.65 -16.59 4.92
CA MET A 501 -14.47 -16.15 6.06
C MET A 501 -13.80 -16.46 7.40
N LYS A 502 -13.35 -17.72 7.57
CA LYS A 502 -12.69 -18.18 8.81
C LYS A 502 -11.36 -17.43 9.02
N LYS A 503 -10.61 -17.17 7.95
CA LYS A 503 -9.36 -16.39 7.97
C LYS A 503 -9.62 -14.96 8.44
N ILE A 504 -10.56 -14.25 7.82
CA ILE A 504 -10.87 -12.85 8.12
C ILE A 504 -11.43 -12.70 9.54
N VAL A 505 -12.28 -13.62 10.01
CA VAL A 505 -12.73 -13.64 11.40
C VAL A 505 -11.52 -13.75 12.35
N ASP A 506 -10.58 -14.66 12.10
CA ASP A 506 -9.38 -14.75 12.95
C ASP A 506 -8.51 -13.49 12.89
N VAL A 507 -8.44 -12.82 11.73
CA VAL A 507 -7.68 -11.58 11.52
C VAL A 507 -8.26 -10.42 12.34
N VAL A 508 -9.57 -10.18 12.26
CA VAL A 508 -10.19 -9.03 12.97
C VAL A 508 -10.10 -9.17 14.49
N HIS A 509 -9.99 -10.41 14.98
CA HIS A 509 -9.75 -10.72 16.39
C HIS A 509 -8.25 -10.74 16.78
N GLY A 510 -7.35 -10.36 15.87
CA GLY A 510 -5.91 -10.28 16.12
C GLY A 510 -5.27 -11.64 16.43
N ASN A 511 -5.76 -12.71 15.80
CA ASN A 511 -5.39 -14.08 16.13
C ASN A 511 -5.08 -14.92 14.87
N LYS A 512 -4.40 -14.33 13.88
CA LYS A 512 -4.06 -15.03 12.63
C LYS A 512 -2.66 -14.68 12.11
N ILE A 513 -1.95 -15.71 11.66
CA ILE A 513 -0.86 -15.57 10.69
C ILE A 513 -1.42 -16.00 9.34
N VAL A 514 -1.23 -15.17 8.32
CA VAL A 514 -1.62 -15.46 6.94
C VAL A 514 -0.35 -15.66 6.12
N ASP A 515 -0.29 -16.80 5.45
CA ASP A 515 0.82 -17.15 4.56
C ASP A 515 0.82 -16.29 3.30
N GLN A 516 2.00 -16.10 2.71
CA GLN A 516 2.12 -15.35 1.46
C GLN A 516 1.50 -16.14 0.31
N GLU A 517 0.53 -15.53 -0.36
CA GLU A 517 -0.14 -16.07 -1.55
C GLU A 517 -0.16 -14.94 -2.61
N PRO A 518 0.20 -15.19 -3.88
CA PRO A 518 0.16 -14.16 -4.92
C PRO A 518 -1.23 -13.52 -5.01
N GLY A 519 -1.28 -12.20 -5.02
CA GLY A 519 -2.55 -11.46 -5.08
C GLY A 519 -3.25 -11.27 -3.73
N HIS A 520 -2.69 -11.77 -2.62
CA HIS A 520 -3.30 -11.68 -1.29
C HIS A 520 -2.39 -11.00 -0.28
N ALA A 521 -3.01 -10.22 0.62
CA ALA A 521 -2.32 -9.72 1.79
C ALA A 521 -1.89 -10.87 2.73
N SER A 522 -0.73 -10.71 3.36
CA SER A 522 -0.13 -11.72 4.23
C SER A 522 0.56 -11.07 5.44
N GLY A 523 0.92 -11.88 6.43
CA GLY A 523 1.65 -11.44 7.61
C GLY A 523 0.97 -11.81 8.93
N ALA A 524 1.43 -11.20 10.02
CA ALA A 524 0.94 -11.45 11.37
C ALA A 524 -0.12 -10.42 11.79
N TYR A 525 -1.36 -10.89 11.94
CA TYR A 525 -2.51 -10.08 12.34
C TYR A 525 -2.76 -10.24 13.84
N GLN A 526 -2.27 -9.27 14.60
CA GLN A 526 -2.25 -9.28 16.06
C GLN A 526 -3.05 -8.12 16.67
N ALA A 527 -3.45 -7.15 15.85
CA ALA A 527 -4.34 -6.08 16.23
C ALA A 527 -5.78 -6.61 16.27
N ASP A 528 -6.29 -6.82 17.49
CA ASP A 528 -7.71 -7.08 17.70
C ASP A 528 -8.48 -5.78 17.50
N VAL A 529 -9.24 -5.73 16.40
CA VAL A 529 -10.12 -4.62 16.01
C VAL A 529 -11.59 -5.04 16.03
N SER A 530 -11.90 -6.20 16.62
CA SER A 530 -13.25 -6.77 16.62
C SER A 530 -14.31 -5.80 17.16
N GLU A 531 -13.94 -4.97 18.14
CA GLU A 531 -14.79 -3.91 18.69
C GLU A 531 -15.06 -2.72 17.75
N PHE A 532 -14.39 -2.64 16.61
CA PHE A 532 -14.58 -1.61 15.61
C PHE A 532 -15.23 -2.14 14.34
N VAL A 533 -15.30 -3.46 14.16
CA VAL A 533 -16.01 -4.03 13.01
C VAL A 533 -17.49 -4.18 13.36
N ILE A 534 -18.33 -3.38 12.71
CA ILE A 534 -19.75 -3.24 13.04
C ILE A 534 -20.67 -4.01 12.08
N GLY A 535 -20.14 -4.53 10.98
CA GLY A 535 -20.93 -5.33 10.06
C GLY A 535 -20.08 -6.20 9.13
N TRP A 536 -20.66 -7.32 8.71
CA TRP A 536 -20.17 -8.17 7.64
C TRP A 536 -20.94 -7.87 6.34
N LEU A 537 -20.22 -7.75 5.22
CA LEU A 537 -20.78 -7.60 3.86
C LEU A 537 -20.18 -8.67 2.94
N ILE A 538 -20.73 -9.88 2.98
CA ILE A 538 -20.12 -11.01 2.27
C ILE A 538 -20.45 -10.99 0.77
N GLY A 539 -19.54 -11.52 -0.06
CA GLY A 539 -19.77 -11.71 -1.48
C GLY A 539 -19.35 -10.53 -2.35
N ILE A 540 -19.65 -10.66 -3.63
CA ILE A 540 -19.29 -9.73 -4.70
C ILE A 540 -20.55 -9.26 -5.42
N GLU A 541 -20.39 -8.41 -6.42
CA GLU A 541 -21.44 -8.16 -7.40
C GLU A 541 -21.70 -9.43 -8.20
N TRP A 542 -22.89 -10.01 -8.07
CA TRP A 542 -23.19 -11.35 -8.59
C TRP A 542 -23.45 -11.32 -10.10
N ASN A 543 -22.75 -12.16 -10.87
CA ASN A 543 -23.03 -12.36 -12.28
C ASN A 543 -24.47 -12.91 -12.46
N PRO A 544 -25.39 -12.19 -13.14
CA PRO A 544 -26.79 -12.59 -13.27
C PRO A 544 -26.99 -13.96 -13.92
N TYR A 545 -26.18 -14.30 -14.92
CA TYR A 545 -26.27 -15.61 -15.58
C TYR A 545 -25.87 -16.75 -14.63
N MET A 546 -24.92 -16.52 -13.72
CA MET A 546 -24.51 -17.50 -12.71
C MET A 546 -25.62 -17.72 -11.68
N VAL A 547 -26.26 -16.63 -11.22
CA VAL A 547 -27.41 -16.70 -10.30
C VAL A 547 -28.56 -17.47 -10.94
N GLU A 548 -28.93 -17.12 -12.17
CA GLU A 548 -30.01 -17.77 -12.92
C GLU A 548 -29.72 -19.27 -13.13
N ASN A 549 -28.48 -19.61 -13.51
CA ASN A 549 -28.08 -21.00 -13.69
C ASN A 549 -28.09 -21.79 -12.38
N THR A 550 -27.59 -21.22 -11.28
CA THR A 550 -27.65 -21.83 -9.94
C THR A 550 -29.09 -22.16 -9.56
N ASN A 551 -30.02 -21.21 -9.76
CA ASN A 551 -31.44 -21.43 -9.47
C ASN A 551 -32.06 -22.54 -10.35
N LYS A 552 -31.66 -22.61 -11.63
CA LYS A 552 -32.13 -23.65 -12.57
C LYS A 552 -31.65 -25.05 -12.20
N ILE A 553 -30.36 -25.24 -11.94
CA ILE A 553 -29.78 -26.56 -11.70
C ILE A 553 -30.18 -27.14 -10.33
N HIS A 554 -30.35 -26.28 -9.32
CA HIS A 554 -30.74 -26.67 -7.95
C HIS A 554 -32.25 -26.51 -7.70
N LYS A 555 -33.05 -26.42 -8.76
CA LYS A 555 -34.50 -26.21 -8.68
C LYS A 555 -35.17 -27.27 -7.80
N GLY A 556 -36.02 -26.80 -6.88
CA GLY A 556 -36.74 -27.66 -5.93
C GLY A 556 -35.94 -27.97 -4.66
N MET A 557 -34.78 -27.32 -4.46
CA MET A 557 -34.15 -27.24 -3.14
C MET A 557 -35.15 -26.66 -2.12
N ARG A 558 -35.09 -27.17 -0.89
CA ARG A 558 -35.95 -26.71 0.20
C ARG A 558 -35.32 -25.49 0.87
N ASP A 559 -36.16 -24.68 1.51
CA ASP A 559 -35.70 -23.61 2.39
C ASP A 559 -34.61 -24.07 3.37
N PHE A 560 -33.57 -23.26 3.48
CA PHE A 560 -32.47 -23.42 4.42
C PHE A 560 -32.94 -23.20 5.86
N LYS A 561 -32.44 -24.01 6.78
CA LYS A 561 -32.78 -23.95 8.21
C LYS A 561 -31.53 -24.17 9.08
N GLY A 562 -30.77 -23.11 9.27
CA GLY A 562 -29.64 -23.03 10.20
C GLY A 562 -30.06 -22.73 11.63
N GLU A 563 -29.08 -22.57 12.52
CA GLU A 563 -29.24 -22.08 13.88
C GLU A 563 -29.55 -20.58 13.87
N TYR A 564 -28.80 -19.79 13.10
CA TYR A 564 -28.86 -18.32 13.10
C TYR A 564 -29.68 -17.74 11.93
N PHE A 565 -29.79 -18.46 10.82
CA PHE A 565 -30.58 -18.04 9.66
C PHE A 565 -31.54 -19.12 9.17
N GLN A 566 -32.61 -18.70 8.52
CA GLN A 566 -33.50 -19.56 7.76
C GLN A 566 -34.04 -18.81 6.54
N THR A 567 -34.38 -19.54 5.48
CA THR A 567 -35.12 -18.95 4.36
C THR A 567 -36.60 -19.32 4.38
N LYS A 568 -37.42 -18.56 3.64
CA LYS A 568 -38.81 -18.88 3.35
C LYS A 568 -39.13 -18.55 1.92
N ASP A 569 -39.62 -19.56 1.18
CA ASP A 569 -39.98 -19.42 -0.23
C ASP A 569 -38.81 -18.85 -1.06
N ALA A 570 -37.58 -19.26 -0.73
CA ALA A 570 -36.36 -18.78 -1.36
C ALA A 570 -35.96 -19.58 -2.59
N GLU A 571 -35.35 -18.91 -3.55
CA GLU A 571 -34.63 -19.55 -4.65
C GLU A 571 -33.33 -20.22 -4.15
N PRO A 572 -32.80 -21.24 -4.86
CA PRO A 572 -31.60 -21.95 -4.43
C PRO A 572 -30.40 -21.06 -4.12
N PHE A 573 -30.16 -20.01 -4.91
CA PHE A 573 -29.07 -19.07 -4.67
C PHE A 573 -29.24 -18.28 -3.35
N GLU A 574 -30.46 -17.87 -3.01
CA GLU A 574 -30.73 -17.18 -1.74
C GLU A 574 -30.58 -18.13 -0.54
N ALA A 575 -30.95 -19.40 -0.70
CA ALA A 575 -30.67 -20.45 0.29
C ALA A 575 -29.16 -20.69 0.47
N TRP A 576 -28.39 -20.64 -0.61
CA TRP A 576 -26.93 -20.68 -0.58
C TRP A 576 -26.33 -19.50 0.18
N ILE A 577 -26.78 -18.27 -0.09
CA ILE A 577 -26.33 -17.08 0.64
C ILE A 577 -26.60 -17.25 2.13
N ALA A 578 -27.82 -17.65 2.50
CA ALA A 578 -28.18 -17.86 3.91
C ALA A 578 -27.28 -18.90 4.61
N GLN A 579 -26.84 -19.93 3.87
CA GLN A 579 -25.86 -20.90 4.36
C GLN A 579 -24.48 -20.27 4.60
N GLN A 580 -24.02 -19.35 3.74
CA GLN A 580 -22.75 -18.65 3.94
C GLN A 580 -22.80 -17.68 5.12
N MET A 581 -23.93 -16.97 5.28
CA MET A 581 -24.21 -16.13 6.45
C MET A 581 -24.16 -16.95 7.75
N GLU A 582 -24.73 -18.15 7.74
CA GLU A 582 -24.65 -19.11 8.86
C GLU A 582 -23.20 -19.48 9.19
N THR A 583 -22.40 -19.84 8.18
CA THR A 583 -21.01 -20.30 8.35
C THR A 583 -20.14 -19.27 9.07
N ILE A 584 -20.17 -18.00 8.65
CA ILE A 584 -19.33 -16.96 9.27
C ILE A 584 -19.76 -16.65 10.70
N VAL A 585 -21.08 -16.58 10.96
CA VAL A 585 -21.63 -16.32 12.31
C VAL A 585 -21.31 -17.48 13.24
N GLN A 586 -21.51 -18.72 12.80
CA GLN A 586 -21.22 -19.91 13.59
C GLN A 586 -19.73 -19.96 13.98
N TYR A 587 -18.83 -19.73 13.03
CA TYR A 587 -17.39 -19.75 13.31
C TYR A 587 -16.97 -18.66 14.31
N GLU A 588 -17.42 -17.42 14.09
CA GLU A 588 -17.09 -16.30 14.98
C GLU A 588 -17.63 -16.53 16.40
N LYS A 589 -18.86 -17.01 16.53
CA LYS A 589 -19.47 -17.30 17.83
C LYS A 589 -18.81 -18.48 18.54
N ASP A 590 -18.50 -19.55 17.83
CA ASP A 590 -17.87 -20.73 18.42
C ASP A 590 -16.46 -20.44 18.89
N LYS A 591 -15.70 -19.62 18.15
CA LYS A 591 -14.31 -19.33 18.48
C LYS A 591 -14.15 -18.13 19.43
N TYR A 592 -14.93 -17.07 19.23
CA TYR A 592 -14.76 -15.80 19.94
C TYR A 592 -15.96 -15.38 20.79
N ASN A 593 -17.13 -16.02 20.67
CA ASN A 593 -18.40 -15.62 21.30
C ASN A 593 -18.91 -14.26 20.84
N TRP A 594 -18.64 -13.89 19.59
CA TRP A 594 -19.10 -12.65 18.98
C TRP A 594 -20.18 -12.90 17.93
N ILE A 595 -21.08 -11.92 17.78
CA ILE A 595 -22.00 -11.78 16.65
C ILE A 595 -22.09 -10.29 16.27
N ARG A 596 -22.51 -9.99 15.05
CA ARG A 596 -22.63 -8.62 14.54
C ARG A 596 -23.66 -8.54 13.40
N PRO A 597 -24.16 -7.35 13.06
CA PRO A 597 -24.97 -7.14 11.87
C PRO A 597 -24.35 -7.77 10.63
N LEU A 598 -25.18 -8.34 9.76
CA LEU A 598 -24.71 -9.03 8.58
C LEU A 598 -25.60 -8.70 7.38
N SER A 599 -24.96 -8.48 6.24
CA SER A 599 -25.58 -8.42 4.92
C SER A 599 -24.64 -9.06 3.89
N PHE A 600 -25.06 -9.10 2.65
CA PHE A 600 -24.28 -9.53 1.50
C PHE A 600 -24.33 -8.46 0.40
N THR A 601 -23.29 -8.40 -0.42
CA THR A 601 -23.23 -7.46 -1.56
C THR A 601 -24.38 -7.75 -2.52
N ASN A 602 -25.13 -6.72 -2.88
CA ASN A 602 -26.09 -6.76 -3.98
C ASN A 602 -25.90 -5.51 -4.85
N TRP A 603 -26.29 -5.60 -6.12
CA TRP A 603 -26.28 -4.50 -7.07
C TRP A 603 -27.64 -4.45 -7.76
N VAL A 604 -28.03 -3.28 -8.26
CA VAL A 604 -29.25 -3.03 -9.01
C VAL A 604 -29.49 -4.00 -10.17
N THR A 605 -28.43 -4.53 -10.81
CA THR A 605 -28.50 -5.59 -11.83
C THR A 605 -29.22 -6.87 -11.34
N THR A 606 -29.13 -7.16 -10.03
CA THR A 606 -29.76 -8.32 -9.39
C THR A 606 -30.69 -7.92 -8.25
N ASP A 607 -31.24 -6.70 -8.31
CA ASP A 607 -32.21 -6.26 -7.32
C ASP A 607 -33.55 -7.02 -7.45
N ILE A 608 -34.52 -6.63 -6.63
CA ILE A 608 -35.84 -7.30 -6.52
C ILE A 608 -36.95 -6.57 -7.26
N LEU A 609 -36.60 -5.57 -8.08
CA LEU A 609 -37.51 -4.79 -8.90
C LEU A 609 -37.57 -5.37 -10.31
N ASP A 610 -38.59 -4.95 -11.07
CA ASP A 610 -38.70 -5.25 -12.50
C ASP A 610 -38.39 -3.96 -13.27
N HIS A 611 -37.49 -4.00 -14.25
CA HIS A 611 -37.02 -2.81 -14.99
C HIS A 611 -37.39 -2.85 -16.47
N PRO A 612 -38.66 -2.59 -16.85
CA PRO A 612 -39.13 -2.80 -18.22
C PRO A 612 -38.50 -1.87 -19.27
N ALA A 613 -37.84 -0.78 -18.84
CA ALA A 613 -37.08 0.10 -19.72
C ALA A 613 -35.61 -0.34 -19.93
N GLU A 614 -35.11 -1.36 -19.24
CA GLU A 614 -33.73 -1.83 -19.36
C GLU A 614 -33.49 -2.49 -20.74
N PRO A 615 -32.57 -1.95 -21.56
CA PRO A 615 -32.25 -2.53 -22.87
C PRO A 615 -31.37 -3.78 -22.83
N ASN A 616 -30.59 -3.99 -21.77
CA ASN A 616 -29.72 -5.15 -21.64
C ASN A 616 -30.41 -6.22 -20.78
N ASP A 617 -30.89 -7.30 -21.41
CA ASP A 617 -31.57 -8.41 -20.71
C ASP A 617 -30.77 -8.99 -19.53
N GLN A 618 -29.43 -8.85 -19.52
CA GLN A 618 -28.60 -9.28 -18.39
C GLN A 618 -28.86 -8.46 -17.12
N GLU A 619 -29.13 -7.17 -17.25
CA GLU A 619 -29.27 -6.22 -16.14
C GLU A 619 -30.63 -6.30 -15.43
N ASP A 620 -31.58 -7.06 -15.98
CA ASP A 620 -32.90 -7.35 -15.39
C ASP A 620 -33.24 -8.86 -15.53
N LEU A 621 -32.21 -9.72 -15.47
CA LEU A 621 -32.36 -11.17 -15.75
C LEU A 621 -32.93 -11.96 -14.58
N VAL A 622 -32.45 -11.67 -13.37
CA VAL A 622 -32.74 -12.46 -12.17
C VAL A 622 -32.52 -11.63 -10.91
N SER A 623 -33.43 -11.81 -9.94
CA SER A 623 -33.34 -11.14 -8.65
C SER A 623 -32.62 -11.97 -7.60
N VAL A 624 -31.96 -11.28 -6.67
CA VAL A 624 -31.43 -11.84 -5.42
C VAL A 624 -32.13 -11.15 -4.24
N ASN A 625 -33.08 -11.84 -3.60
CA ASN A 625 -33.96 -11.21 -2.61
C ASN A 625 -33.49 -11.42 -1.17
N PRO A 626 -32.95 -10.41 -0.47
CA PRO A 626 -32.58 -10.57 0.94
C PRO A 626 -33.81 -10.71 1.87
N ASN A 627 -35.01 -10.34 1.42
CA ASN A 627 -36.22 -10.37 2.26
C ASN A 627 -36.70 -11.79 2.56
N VAL A 628 -36.25 -12.81 1.81
CA VAL A 628 -36.58 -14.22 2.07
C VAL A 628 -35.71 -14.84 3.17
N ILE A 629 -34.61 -14.21 3.56
CA ILE A 629 -33.71 -14.66 4.64
C ILE A 629 -34.19 -14.08 5.98
N TYR A 630 -34.26 -14.87 7.04
CA TYR A 630 -34.71 -14.45 8.37
C TYR A 630 -33.72 -14.86 9.46
N THR A 631 -33.44 -13.92 10.36
CA THR A 631 -32.62 -14.13 11.56
C THR A 631 -33.33 -15.00 12.61
N LYS A 632 -32.53 -15.76 13.34
CA LYS A 632 -32.94 -16.68 14.40
C LYS A 632 -32.05 -16.55 15.64
N ASP A 633 -32.56 -17.06 16.76
CA ASP A 633 -31.83 -17.19 18.02
C ASP A 633 -31.00 -15.95 18.38
N ASP A 634 -29.69 -16.08 18.55
CA ASP A 634 -28.82 -14.98 18.96
C ASP A 634 -28.72 -13.86 17.91
N MET A 635 -28.87 -14.16 16.61
CA MET A 635 -28.83 -13.14 15.55
C MET A 635 -29.99 -12.14 15.62
N LYS A 636 -31.07 -12.42 16.38
CA LYS A 636 -32.11 -11.42 16.66
C LYS A 636 -31.65 -10.24 17.53
N LYS A 637 -30.43 -10.31 18.09
CA LYS A 637 -29.85 -9.23 18.90
C LYS A 637 -29.17 -8.17 18.03
N THR A 638 -28.65 -8.57 16.87
CA THR A 638 -27.89 -7.72 15.95
C THR A 638 -28.62 -7.50 14.63
N GLU A 639 -29.49 -8.42 14.25
CA GLU A 639 -30.29 -8.44 13.04
C GLU A 639 -29.44 -8.41 11.74
N GLN A 640 -30.12 -8.44 10.60
CA GLN A 640 -29.53 -8.28 9.27
C GLN A 640 -30.04 -6.98 8.63
N PHE A 641 -29.37 -6.53 7.57
CA PHE A 641 -29.80 -5.41 6.73
C PHE A 641 -29.65 -5.79 5.25
N ALA A 642 -30.17 -4.99 4.34
CA ALA A 642 -29.91 -5.12 2.91
C ALA A 642 -28.84 -4.11 2.49
N SER A 643 -27.95 -4.49 1.56
CA SER A 643 -26.92 -3.59 1.03
C SER A 643 -26.90 -3.59 -0.49
N TYR A 644 -26.89 -2.41 -1.08
CA TYR A 644 -26.87 -2.21 -2.53
C TYR A 644 -25.77 -1.26 -2.96
N HIS A 645 -25.11 -1.57 -4.08
CA HIS A 645 -24.35 -0.60 -4.85
C HIS A 645 -25.29 0.11 -5.81
N ILE A 646 -25.33 1.45 -5.78
CA ILE A 646 -26.29 2.23 -6.55
C ILE A 646 -25.57 3.47 -7.11
N TYR A 647 -25.46 3.51 -8.44
CA TYR A 647 -24.89 4.65 -9.16
C TYR A 647 -25.98 5.33 -9.99
N PRO A 648 -25.96 6.67 -10.13
CA PRO A 648 -27.08 7.40 -10.74
C PRO A 648 -27.17 7.26 -12.26
N TYR A 649 -26.16 6.66 -12.92
CA TYR A 649 -26.01 6.68 -14.38
C TYR A 649 -26.15 5.30 -15.04
N TYR A 650 -26.06 4.21 -14.28
CA TYR A 650 -26.05 2.83 -14.77
C TYR A 650 -26.79 1.90 -13.80
N PRO A 651 -27.56 0.90 -14.27
CA PRO A 651 -27.90 0.57 -15.66
C PRO A 651 -28.81 1.59 -16.35
N ASP A 652 -29.19 1.30 -17.59
CA ASP A 652 -29.87 2.25 -18.48
C ASP A 652 -31.33 2.51 -18.09
N PHE A 653 -31.96 1.64 -17.28
CA PHE A 653 -33.28 1.93 -16.72
C PHE A 653 -33.32 3.25 -15.94
N PHE A 654 -32.22 3.67 -15.28
CA PHE A 654 -32.14 4.98 -14.61
C PHE A 654 -32.38 6.14 -15.57
N ASN A 655 -32.06 5.96 -16.85
CA ASN A 655 -32.08 6.98 -17.89
C ASN A 655 -33.35 6.94 -18.75
N TYR A 656 -34.02 5.78 -18.82
CA TYR A 656 -35.14 5.57 -19.73
C TYR A 656 -36.47 5.19 -19.07
N GLU A 657 -36.50 4.78 -17.80
CA GLU A 657 -37.76 4.49 -17.11
C GLU A 657 -38.58 5.79 -16.90
N GLU A 658 -39.78 5.86 -17.48
CA GLU A 658 -40.55 7.11 -17.54
C GLU A 658 -41.01 7.57 -16.15
N SER A 659 -41.32 6.62 -15.27
CA SER A 659 -41.67 6.89 -13.87
C SER A 659 -40.48 7.52 -13.13
N TYR A 660 -39.25 7.09 -13.41
CA TYR A 660 -38.04 7.62 -12.78
C TYR A 660 -37.68 9.00 -13.32
N GLN A 661 -37.78 9.20 -14.63
CA GLN A 661 -37.46 10.48 -15.28
C GLN A 661 -38.42 11.62 -14.88
N SER A 662 -39.63 11.28 -14.43
CA SER A 662 -40.65 12.24 -14.02
C SER A 662 -40.86 12.35 -12.50
N TYR A 663 -40.18 11.51 -11.72
CA TYR A 663 -40.25 11.52 -10.26
C TYR A 663 -39.67 12.82 -9.68
N ARG A 664 -40.38 13.42 -8.72
CA ARG A 664 -39.95 14.65 -8.04
C ARG A 664 -39.41 14.31 -6.65
N ASP A 665 -38.15 14.64 -6.41
CA ASP A 665 -37.51 14.43 -5.11
C ASP A 665 -38.00 15.41 -4.03
N HIS A 666 -37.43 15.30 -2.84
CA HIS A 666 -37.73 16.17 -1.69
C HIS A 666 -37.37 17.65 -1.92
N ARG A 667 -36.66 17.99 -3.01
CA ARG A 667 -36.36 19.37 -3.46
C ARG A 667 -37.31 19.86 -4.55
N GLY A 668 -38.20 19.00 -5.06
CA GLY A 668 -39.16 19.31 -6.13
C GLY A 668 -38.55 19.24 -7.54
N GLU A 669 -37.39 18.61 -7.70
CA GLU A 669 -36.66 18.47 -8.97
C GLU A 669 -36.82 17.05 -9.52
N ASN A 670 -36.66 16.87 -10.84
CA ASN A 670 -36.69 15.51 -11.41
C ASN A 670 -35.46 14.75 -10.94
N ASN A 671 -35.63 13.51 -10.50
CA ASN A 671 -34.54 12.73 -9.92
C ASN A 671 -34.80 11.21 -10.05
N SER A 672 -34.14 10.57 -11.00
CA SER A 672 -34.25 9.12 -11.22
C SER A 672 -33.62 8.30 -10.10
N TYR A 673 -32.57 8.81 -9.46
CA TYR A 673 -31.92 8.15 -8.33
C TYR A 673 -32.86 8.06 -7.12
N ALA A 674 -33.51 9.16 -6.75
CA ALA A 674 -34.51 9.18 -5.67
C ALA A 674 -35.75 8.33 -6.00
N ALA A 675 -36.13 8.22 -7.27
CA ALA A 675 -37.24 7.35 -7.70
C ALA A 675 -36.92 5.88 -7.42
N TYR A 676 -35.74 5.44 -7.83
CA TYR A 676 -35.25 4.08 -7.60
C TYR A 676 -35.14 3.77 -6.10
N LEU A 677 -34.55 4.69 -5.30
CA LEU A 677 -34.46 4.50 -3.85
C LEU A 677 -35.85 4.32 -3.21
N ASN A 678 -36.83 5.11 -3.65
CA ASN A 678 -38.19 5.04 -3.16
C ASN A 678 -38.87 3.71 -3.49
N GLU A 679 -38.75 3.24 -4.73
CA GLU A 679 -39.33 1.97 -5.16
C GLU A 679 -38.66 0.79 -4.44
N LEU A 680 -37.33 0.79 -4.36
CA LEU A 680 -36.56 -0.21 -3.64
C LEU A 680 -36.97 -0.26 -2.16
N HIS A 681 -37.08 0.90 -1.49
CA HIS A 681 -37.47 0.96 -0.08
C HIS A 681 -38.86 0.37 0.15
N GLN A 682 -39.83 0.61 -0.73
CA GLN A 682 -41.21 0.11 -0.60
C GLN A 682 -41.32 -1.43 -0.62
N VAL A 683 -40.43 -2.11 -1.34
CA VAL A 683 -40.46 -3.58 -1.49
C VAL A 683 -39.63 -4.29 -0.41
N HIS A 684 -38.85 -3.55 0.39
CA HIS A 684 -37.99 -4.13 1.41
C HIS A 684 -38.66 -4.26 2.79
N ARG A 685 -38.44 -5.42 3.41
CA ARG A 685 -38.66 -5.66 4.84
C ARG A 685 -37.46 -5.22 5.69
N LEU A 686 -36.27 -5.27 5.11
CA LEU A 686 -35.01 -4.96 5.78
C LEU A 686 -34.64 -3.49 5.58
N PRO A 687 -34.04 -2.83 6.58
CA PRO A 687 -33.43 -1.53 6.36
C PRO A 687 -32.31 -1.62 5.33
N ILE A 688 -32.17 -0.57 4.52
CA ILE A 688 -31.26 -0.56 3.38
C ILE A 688 -30.06 0.33 3.69
N LEU A 689 -28.87 -0.21 3.46
CA LEU A 689 -27.62 0.55 3.40
C LEU A 689 -27.20 0.70 1.93
N VAL A 690 -26.99 1.92 1.48
CA VAL A 690 -26.37 2.15 0.17
C VAL A 690 -24.87 1.96 0.31
N ALA A 691 -24.40 0.74 0.06
CA ALA A 691 -23.04 0.33 0.36
C ALA A 691 -22.01 0.91 -0.62
N GLU A 692 -22.44 1.34 -1.80
CA GLU A 692 -21.65 2.14 -2.73
C GLU A 692 -22.52 3.14 -3.45
N PHE A 693 -22.05 4.38 -3.56
CA PHE A 693 -22.59 5.39 -4.46
C PHE A 693 -21.51 6.42 -4.79
N GLY A 694 -21.60 7.06 -5.94
CA GLY A 694 -20.68 8.14 -6.31
C GLY A 694 -20.64 8.45 -7.79
N VAL A 695 -19.81 9.42 -8.16
CA VAL A 695 -19.46 9.77 -9.54
C VAL A 695 -17.96 10.09 -9.61
N PRO A 696 -17.27 9.84 -10.73
CA PRO A 696 -15.84 10.14 -10.85
C PRO A 696 -15.58 11.59 -11.27
N ALA A 697 -14.59 12.23 -10.67
CA ALA A 697 -14.08 13.55 -11.09
C ALA A 697 -13.02 13.38 -12.17
N SER A 698 -13.45 13.07 -13.40
CA SER A 698 -12.55 12.71 -14.49
C SER A 698 -12.74 13.52 -15.76
N ARG A 699 -11.70 13.56 -16.59
CA ARG A 699 -11.71 14.24 -17.89
C ARG A 699 -12.30 13.39 -19.02
N GLY A 700 -12.37 12.06 -18.85
CA GLY A 700 -13.08 11.16 -19.75
C GLY A 700 -14.54 10.95 -19.35
N LEU A 701 -15.38 10.53 -20.30
CA LEU A 701 -16.81 10.23 -20.11
C LEU A 701 -17.09 8.79 -20.53
N THR A 702 -17.84 8.06 -19.71
CA THR A 702 -18.22 6.66 -20.01
C THR A 702 -19.73 6.51 -20.15
N HIS A 703 -20.50 7.22 -19.34
CA HIS A 703 -21.95 7.16 -19.36
C HIS A 703 -22.57 8.51 -19.05
N GLU A 704 -23.65 8.85 -19.76
CA GLU A 704 -24.45 10.04 -19.48
C GLU A 704 -25.64 9.70 -18.59
N ASN A 705 -26.04 10.68 -17.77
CA ASN A 705 -27.31 10.68 -17.04
C ASN A 705 -28.14 11.90 -17.50
N PRO A 706 -29.47 11.79 -17.68
CA PRO A 706 -30.32 12.88 -18.15
C PRO A 706 -30.30 14.17 -17.32
N PHE A 707 -29.87 14.10 -16.07
CA PHE A 707 -29.77 15.23 -15.12
C PHE A 707 -28.33 15.70 -14.90
N GLY A 708 -27.36 15.16 -15.65
CA GLY A 708 -25.94 15.55 -15.61
C GLY A 708 -25.11 14.82 -14.54
N TRP A 709 -25.64 13.79 -13.88
CA TRP A 709 -24.90 12.95 -12.92
C TRP A 709 -24.10 11.87 -13.63
N ASN A 710 -23.25 12.31 -14.55
CA ASN A 710 -22.55 11.45 -15.50
C ASN A 710 -21.47 10.59 -14.83
N GLN A 711 -21.13 9.47 -15.49
CA GLN A 711 -19.95 8.69 -15.18
C GLN A 711 -18.72 9.32 -15.83
N GLY A 712 -18.26 10.42 -15.24
CA GLY A 712 -17.10 11.18 -15.68
C GLY A 712 -17.46 12.47 -16.43
N PHE A 713 -16.44 13.14 -16.95
CA PHE A 713 -16.50 14.50 -17.49
C PHE A 713 -17.08 15.51 -16.49
N LEU A 714 -16.59 15.40 -15.24
CA LEU A 714 -17.01 16.21 -14.11
C LEU A 714 -15.77 16.76 -13.40
N SER A 715 -15.83 18.02 -12.98
CA SER A 715 -14.80 18.59 -12.12
C SER A 715 -14.88 18.04 -10.69
N GLU A 716 -13.81 18.20 -9.92
CA GLU A 716 -13.80 17.81 -8.49
C GLU A 716 -14.91 18.48 -7.68
N LYS A 717 -15.22 19.74 -8.01
CA LYS A 717 -16.33 20.46 -7.41
C LYS A 717 -17.67 19.82 -7.78
N GLN A 718 -17.90 19.53 -9.06
CA GLN A 718 -19.13 18.90 -9.51
C GLN A 718 -19.31 17.50 -8.91
N GLN A 719 -18.23 16.72 -8.78
CA GLN A 719 -18.24 15.45 -8.05
C GLN A 719 -18.77 15.66 -6.62
N GLY A 720 -18.19 16.59 -5.86
CA GLY A 720 -18.63 16.83 -4.48
C GLY A 720 -20.08 17.31 -4.36
N GLU A 721 -20.54 18.14 -5.29
CA GLU A 721 -21.94 18.61 -5.36
C GLU A 721 -22.91 17.46 -5.64
N ILE A 722 -22.59 16.60 -6.61
CA ILE A 722 -23.43 15.46 -6.99
C ILE A 722 -23.43 14.41 -5.88
N VAL A 723 -22.26 14.02 -5.35
CA VAL A 723 -22.17 13.04 -4.26
C VAL A 723 -22.93 13.54 -3.02
N SER A 724 -22.86 14.84 -2.72
CA SER A 724 -23.65 15.43 -1.63
C SER A 724 -25.14 15.28 -1.86
N ARG A 725 -25.61 15.55 -3.08
CA ARG A 725 -27.02 15.39 -3.47
C ARG A 725 -27.49 13.95 -3.31
N LEU A 726 -26.73 12.98 -3.81
CA LEU A 726 -27.08 11.55 -3.72
C LEU A 726 -27.19 11.10 -2.25
N TYR A 727 -26.28 11.55 -1.38
CA TYR A 727 -26.37 11.24 0.05
C TYR A 727 -27.60 11.89 0.70
N GLU A 728 -27.94 13.13 0.34
CA GLU A 728 -29.18 13.76 0.81
C GLU A 728 -30.43 12.99 0.37
N ASP A 729 -30.46 12.44 -0.85
CA ASP A 729 -31.55 11.57 -1.31
C ASP A 729 -31.67 10.30 -0.48
N ILE A 730 -30.54 9.65 -0.18
CA ILE A 730 -30.48 8.47 0.70
C ILE A 730 -31.07 8.79 2.08
N MET A 731 -30.69 9.93 2.65
CA MET A 731 -31.17 10.33 3.97
C MET A 731 -32.64 10.79 3.95
N ALA A 732 -33.09 11.42 2.86
CA ALA A 732 -34.48 11.85 2.70
C ALA A 732 -35.45 10.67 2.52
N GLU A 733 -34.98 9.56 1.94
CA GLU A 733 -35.72 8.29 1.84
C GLU A 733 -35.66 7.47 3.16
N GLU A 734 -35.05 8.00 4.22
CA GLU A 734 -34.96 7.38 5.55
C GLU A 734 -34.22 6.02 5.57
N LEU A 735 -33.21 5.86 4.70
CA LEU A 735 -32.34 4.68 4.67
C LEU A 735 -31.25 4.74 5.77
N LEU A 736 -30.49 3.65 5.95
CA LEU A 736 -29.45 3.55 7.00
C LEU A 736 -28.26 4.52 6.80
N GLY A 737 -28.17 5.15 5.64
CA GLY A 737 -27.04 5.98 5.21
C GLY A 737 -26.33 5.38 4.00
N GLY A 738 -25.11 5.84 3.74
CA GLY A 738 -24.37 5.43 2.55
C GLY A 738 -22.86 5.50 2.69
N MET A 739 -22.17 4.77 1.81
CA MET A 739 -20.71 4.76 1.75
C MET A 739 -20.23 5.20 0.36
N ILE A 740 -19.47 6.30 0.32
CA ILE A 740 -18.98 6.90 -0.93
C ILE A 740 -17.97 5.95 -1.57
N PHE A 741 -18.12 5.67 -2.86
CA PHE A 741 -17.08 5.04 -3.67
C PHE A 741 -16.26 6.15 -4.35
N THR A 742 -15.02 6.43 -3.93
CA THR A 742 -14.20 5.73 -2.91
C THR A 742 -13.26 6.72 -2.20
N TRP A 743 -12.43 6.27 -1.25
CA TRP A 743 -11.49 7.14 -0.53
C TRP A 743 -10.41 7.71 -1.46
N GLN A 744 -9.67 6.86 -2.16
CA GLN A 744 -8.54 7.25 -3.00
C GLN A 744 -8.73 6.87 -4.47
N ASP A 745 -8.09 7.64 -5.37
CA ASP A 745 -7.99 7.30 -6.79
C ASP A 745 -7.21 5.99 -6.99
N GLU A 746 -7.61 5.19 -7.97
CA GLU A 746 -7.06 3.85 -8.18
C GLU A 746 -6.61 3.67 -9.64
N TRP A 747 -5.32 3.96 -9.92
CA TRP A 747 -4.77 4.03 -11.29
C TRP A 747 -4.81 2.71 -12.06
N PHE A 748 -4.91 1.56 -11.39
CA PHE A 748 -4.99 0.27 -12.05
C PHE A 748 -6.34 0.01 -12.75
N LYS A 749 -7.38 0.78 -12.40
CA LYS A 749 -8.74 0.55 -12.90
C LYS A 749 -8.87 0.85 -14.40
N ARG A 750 -9.86 0.22 -15.01
CA ARG A 750 -10.17 0.26 -16.44
C ARG A 750 -11.67 0.46 -16.65
N THR A 751 -12.04 1.00 -17.80
CA THR A 751 -13.44 1.10 -18.24
C THR A 751 -13.61 0.57 -19.65
N TRP A 752 -14.81 0.11 -20.00
CA TRP A 752 -15.08 -0.62 -21.25
C TRP A 752 -14.78 0.18 -22.53
N ASN A 753 -14.92 1.51 -22.51
CA ASN A 753 -14.71 2.35 -23.70
C ASN A 753 -13.26 2.82 -23.90
N THR A 754 -12.35 2.53 -22.95
CA THR A 754 -10.91 2.87 -23.05
C THR A 754 -9.96 1.70 -22.76
N MET A 755 -10.43 0.58 -22.19
CA MET A 755 -9.56 -0.53 -21.74
C MET A 755 -8.76 -1.22 -22.85
N ASP A 756 -9.18 -1.08 -24.11
CA ASP A 756 -8.48 -1.63 -25.28
C ASP A 756 -7.34 -0.73 -25.77
N TYR A 757 -7.19 0.48 -25.20
CA TYR A 757 -6.25 1.50 -25.66
C TYR A 757 -5.01 1.67 -24.77
N ASP A 758 -4.94 0.93 -23.65
CA ASP A 758 -3.81 0.95 -22.72
C ASP A 758 -3.10 -0.40 -22.65
N ASN A 759 -1.96 -0.43 -21.96
CA ASN A 759 -1.29 -1.68 -21.62
C ASN A 759 -1.83 -2.21 -20.26
N PRO A 760 -2.52 -3.37 -20.24
CA PRO A 760 -3.16 -3.87 -19.03
C PRO A 760 -2.16 -4.20 -17.91
N ASP A 761 -0.93 -4.58 -18.25
CA ASP A 761 0.13 -4.94 -17.30
C ASP A 761 0.81 -3.71 -16.70
N ARG A 762 0.47 -2.51 -17.18
CA ARG A 762 1.16 -1.25 -16.83
C ARG A 762 0.26 -0.15 -16.27
N ARG A 763 -1.05 -0.41 -16.09
CA ARG A 763 -2.01 0.59 -15.60
C ARG A 763 -1.63 1.28 -14.28
N PRO A 764 -1.05 0.61 -13.26
CA PRO A 764 -0.71 1.29 -12.01
C PRO A 764 0.44 2.31 -12.13
N PHE A 765 1.22 2.29 -13.20
CA PHE A 765 2.47 3.04 -13.31
C PHE A 765 2.31 4.44 -13.92
N TRP A 766 1.10 4.81 -14.29
CA TRP A 766 0.75 6.14 -14.81
C TRP A 766 -0.73 6.41 -14.55
N SER A 767 -1.14 7.68 -14.55
CA SER A 767 -2.53 8.08 -14.29
C SER A 767 -3.23 8.40 -15.60
N ASN A 768 -4.25 7.64 -15.95
CA ASN A 768 -4.99 7.85 -17.18
C ASN A 768 -6.17 8.81 -16.95
N ALA A 769 -5.97 10.09 -17.27
CA ALA A 769 -6.98 11.13 -17.10
C ALA A 769 -8.30 10.86 -17.87
N GLN A 770 -8.24 10.06 -18.94
CA GLN A 770 -9.36 9.71 -19.81
C GLN A 770 -10.15 8.48 -19.32
N THR A 771 -9.63 7.71 -18.37
CA THR A 771 -10.32 6.55 -17.79
C THR A 771 -10.99 6.98 -16.49
N ASN A 772 -12.32 7.09 -16.53
CA ASN A 772 -13.13 7.59 -15.42
C ASN A 772 -12.98 6.74 -14.14
N GLU A 773 -12.85 5.42 -14.27
CA GLU A 773 -12.78 4.48 -13.14
C GLU A 773 -11.57 4.72 -12.24
N GLN A 774 -10.52 5.36 -12.75
CA GLN A 774 -9.34 5.68 -11.96
C GLN A 774 -9.55 6.86 -10.99
N GLN A 775 -10.62 7.65 -11.16
CA GLN A 775 -10.74 9.00 -10.59
C GLN A 775 -11.97 9.20 -9.68
N PHE A 776 -12.44 8.13 -9.03
CA PHE A 776 -13.54 8.17 -8.06
C PHE A 776 -13.14 8.70 -6.69
N GLY A 777 -11.86 8.69 -6.35
CA GLY A 777 -11.36 9.03 -5.02
C GLY A 777 -11.70 10.46 -4.60
N LEU A 778 -11.87 10.67 -3.30
CA LEU A 778 -11.82 11.98 -2.66
C LEU A 778 -10.36 12.45 -2.41
N LEU A 779 -9.43 11.49 -2.41
CA LEU A 779 -7.98 11.67 -2.39
C LEU A 779 -7.41 11.33 -3.78
N SER A 780 -6.63 12.25 -4.35
CA SER A 780 -5.88 12.07 -5.60
C SER A 780 -4.39 11.83 -5.34
N PHE A 781 -3.68 11.39 -6.37
CA PHE A 781 -2.24 11.16 -6.36
C PHE A 781 -1.48 12.05 -7.36
N ASP A 782 -2.06 13.21 -7.69
CA ASP A 782 -1.55 14.13 -8.71
C ASP A 782 -0.43 15.03 -8.18
N ARG A 783 0.74 15.00 -8.80
CA ARG A 783 1.85 15.93 -8.50
C ARG A 783 1.55 17.36 -8.90
N ASN A 784 0.75 17.53 -9.97
CA ASN A 784 0.54 18.82 -10.64
C ASN A 784 1.88 19.52 -10.92
N LYS A 785 2.81 18.81 -11.58
CA LYS A 785 4.16 19.32 -11.86
C LYS A 785 4.10 20.70 -12.52
N ILE A 786 3.18 20.85 -13.48
CA ILE A 786 2.79 22.12 -14.07
C ILE A 786 1.30 22.36 -13.75
N ARG A 787 1.02 23.46 -13.06
CA ARG A 787 -0.32 23.91 -12.67
C ARG A 787 -0.82 24.90 -13.69
N VAL A 788 -1.24 24.43 -14.86
CA VAL A 788 -1.76 25.21 -16.02
C VAL A 788 -2.61 26.43 -15.59
N ASP A 789 -1.97 27.55 -15.29
CA ASP A 789 -2.59 28.74 -14.65
C ASP A 789 -2.02 30.07 -15.18
N GLY A 790 -1.01 30.00 -16.05
CA GLY A 790 -0.32 31.12 -16.66
C GLY A 790 0.95 31.54 -15.91
N ASN A 791 1.25 30.94 -14.76
CA ASN A 791 2.48 31.17 -14.02
C ASN A 791 3.59 30.23 -14.50
N THR A 792 4.63 30.84 -15.05
CA THR A 792 5.76 30.16 -15.67
C THR A 792 6.82 29.63 -14.71
N GLU A 793 6.71 29.91 -13.41
CA GLU A 793 7.75 29.59 -12.39
C GLU A 793 8.10 28.11 -12.29
N GLU A 794 7.17 27.22 -12.65
CA GLU A 794 7.32 25.76 -12.53
C GLU A 794 8.13 25.14 -13.70
N TRP A 795 8.38 25.91 -14.76
CA TRP A 795 9.12 25.45 -15.93
C TRP A 795 10.63 25.72 -15.78
N GLU A 796 11.39 24.67 -15.51
CA GLU A 796 12.84 24.77 -15.27
C GLU A 796 13.70 24.48 -16.52
N ASP A 797 13.16 23.76 -17.50
CA ASP A 797 13.88 23.32 -18.69
C ASP A 797 14.07 24.44 -19.73
N GLU A 798 15.08 24.29 -20.61
CA GLU A 798 15.29 25.20 -21.74
C GLU A 798 14.21 25.00 -22.82
N PRO A 799 13.80 26.06 -23.53
CA PRO A 799 12.76 25.92 -24.55
C PRO A 799 13.26 25.10 -25.73
N LEU A 800 12.33 24.36 -26.33
CA LEU A 800 12.52 23.74 -27.63
C LEU A 800 12.84 24.81 -28.66
N TYR A 801 12.12 25.92 -28.72
CA TYR A 801 12.34 26.97 -29.71
C TYR A 801 12.48 28.36 -29.10
N LYS A 802 13.27 29.20 -29.77
CA LYS A 802 13.28 30.65 -29.57
C LYS A 802 13.03 31.31 -30.92
N GLY A 803 11.92 32.01 -31.06
CA GLY A 803 11.43 32.58 -32.32
C GLY A 803 11.11 34.07 -32.21
N ASN A 804 10.19 34.55 -33.04
CA ASN A 804 9.83 35.97 -33.12
C ASN A 804 8.45 36.24 -32.51
N LYS A 805 7.36 35.84 -33.17
CA LYS A 805 5.99 35.97 -32.62
C LYS A 805 5.66 34.83 -31.67
N ILE A 806 6.06 33.61 -32.02
CA ILE A 806 6.24 32.53 -31.05
C ILE A 806 7.62 32.76 -30.43
N LYS A 807 7.66 33.42 -29.27
CA LYS A 807 8.93 33.78 -28.63
C LYS A 807 9.63 32.54 -28.12
N GLU A 808 8.93 31.73 -27.34
CA GLU A 808 9.48 30.51 -26.78
C GLU A 808 8.41 29.40 -26.77
N LEU A 809 8.84 28.15 -27.02
CA LEU A 809 7.99 26.97 -26.95
C LEU A 809 8.70 25.91 -26.11
N TYR A 810 8.02 25.45 -25.07
CA TYR A 810 8.49 24.48 -24.08
C TYR A 810 7.62 23.23 -24.10
N ALA A 811 8.20 22.12 -23.66
CA ALA A 811 7.50 20.86 -23.45
C ALA A 811 7.98 20.24 -22.14
N ASP A 812 7.07 19.60 -21.43
CA ASP A 812 7.37 18.85 -20.21
C ASP A 812 6.39 17.67 -20.06
N HIS A 813 6.54 16.85 -19.03
CA HIS A 813 5.60 15.77 -18.71
C HIS A 813 5.56 15.45 -17.21
N ASP A 814 4.49 14.77 -16.82
CA ASP A 814 4.41 13.98 -15.60
C ASP A 814 3.72 12.63 -15.88
N GLU A 815 3.39 11.90 -14.82
CA GLU A 815 2.76 10.58 -14.85
C GLU A 815 1.35 10.59 -15.46
N ARG A 816 0.74 11.76 -15.67
CA ARG A 816 -0.64 11.91 -16.16
C ARG A 816 -0.74 12.67 -17.48
N TYR A 817 0.13 13.65 -17.70
CA TYR A 817 0.01 14.60 -18.79
C TYR A 817 1.34 14.84 -19.52
N PHE A 818 1.22 15.14 -20.82
CA PHE A 818 2.22 15.85 -21.60
C PHE A 818 1.89 17.35 -21.58
N TYR A 819 2.85 18.19 -21.20
CA TYR A 819 2.67 19.62 -21.04
C TYR A 819 3.33 20.41 -22.16
N LEU A 820 2.72 21.53 -22.53
CA LEU A 820 3.28 22.49 -23.48
C LEU A 820 3.08 23.90 -22.95
N ARG A 821 4.10 24.75 -23.13
CA ARG A 821 3.99 26.19 -22.91
C ARG A 821 4.46 26.96 -24.12
N MET A 822 3.67 27.93 -24.56
CA MET A 822 4.01 28.84 -25.65
C MET A 822 3.95 30.28 -25.13
N GLU A 823 5.06 31.00 -25.22
CA GLU A 823 5.06 32.45 -25.01
C GLU A 823 4.88 33.15 -26.36
N LEU A 824 3.81 33.95 -26.47
CA LEU A 824 3.57 34.80 -27.62
C LEU A 824 4.11 36.21 -27.38
N ASP A 825 4.44 36.90 -28.46
CA ASP A 825 4.71 38.35 -28.39
C ASP A 825 3.45 39.10 -27.94
N ALA A 826 3.57 40.02 -26.97
CA ALA A 826 2.44 40.66 -26.28
C ALA A 826 1.53 41.50 -27.21
N GLU A 827 2.02 41.89 -28.39
CA GLU A 827 1.24 42.58 -29.42
C GLU A 827 0.51 41.63 -30.38
N SER A 828 0.69 40.32 -30.22
CA SER A 828 0.13 39.31 -31.12
C SER A 828 -1.37 39.17 -30.91
N LYS A 829 -2.11 39.29 -32.02
CA LYS A 829 -3.56 39.02 -32.07
C LYS A 829 -3.80 37.88 -33.03
N GLY A 830 -4.47 36.84 -32.58
CA GLY A 830 -4.61 35.61 -33.35
C GLY A 830 -4.59 34.36 -32.47
N TYR A 831 -4.15 33.24 -33.03
CA TYR A 831 -4.13 31.96 -32.32
C TYR A 831 -3.01 31.04 -32.82
N PRO A 832 -2.46 30.18 -31.94
CA PRO A 832 -1.47 29.18 -32.35
C PRO A 832 -2.12 27.86 -32.79
N MET A 833 -1.36 27.12 -33.59
CA MET A 833 -1.58 25.71 -33.86
C MET A 833 -0.29 24.94 -33.57
N ILE A 834 -0.38 23.90 -32.75
CA ILE A 834 0.74 23.03 -32.41
C ILE A 834 0.66 21.79 -33.30
N LEU A 835 1.81 21.32 -33.77
CA LEU A 835 1.96 20.12 -34.58
C LEU A 835 2.75 19.09 -33.78
N LEU A 836 2.25 17.85 -33.72
CA LEU A 836 2.91 16.73 -33.01
C LEU A 836 3.14 15.57 -33.99
N ASP A 837 4.38 15.11 -34.06
CA ASP A 837 4.81 13.88 -34.74
C ASP A 837 5.32 12.92 -33.65
N ILE A 838 4.64 11.78 -33.52
CA ILE A 838 4.81 10.82 -32.43
C ILE A 838 5.22 9.46 -33.01
N ILE A 839 4.53 8.98 -34.04
CA ILE A 839 4.69 7.61 -34.54
C ILE A 839 5.62 7.58 -35.75
N PRO A 840 6.68 6.75 -35.72
CA PRO A 840 7.62 6.70 -36.83
C PRO A 840 7.00 6.13 -38.10
N ASN A 841 7.40 6.70 -39.25
CA ASN A 841 7.02 6.24 -40.60
C ASN A 841 5.52 6.38 -40.95
N GLN A 842 4.77 7.25 -40.27
CA GLN A 842 3.40 7.64 -40.65
C GLN A 842 3.16 9.14 -40.47
N GLY A 843 1.90 9.57 -40.49
CA GLY A 843 1.48 10.95 -40.33
C GLY A 843 1.35 11.73 -41.64
N ASN A 844 0.92 12.98 -41.52
CA ASN A 844 0.66 13.88 -42.63
C ASN A 844 1.78 14.92 -42.80
N HIS A 845 2.22 15.12 -44.05
CA HIS A 845 3.23 16.11 -44.44
C HIS A 845 2.62 17.43 -44.94
N PHE A 846 1.31 17.61 -44.84
CA PHE A 846 0.60 18.82 -45.22
C PHE A 846 -0.80 18.80 -44.59
N ILE A 847 -1.52 19.91 -44.64
CA ILE A 847 -2.93 19.98 -44.23
C ILE A 847 -3.80 20.19 -45.48
N ASN A 848 -4.65 19.23 -45.79
CA ASN A 848 -5.54 19.29 -46.93
C ASN A 848 -6.60 20.38 -46.75
N GLY A 849 -6.97 21.05 -47.84
CA GLY A 849 -7.97 22.12 -47.82
C GLY A 849 -7.51 23.44 -47.18
N ARG A 850 -6.24 23.57 -46.79
CA ARG A 850 -5.64 24.85 -46.35
C ARG A 850 -4.44 25.21 -47.23
N ASP A 851 -4.28 26.49 -47.53
CA ASP A 851 -3.11 27.02 -48.24
C ASP A 851 -1.96 27.23 -47.23
N LEU A 852 -1.32 26.13 -46.83
CA LEU A 852 -0.22 26.11 -45.86
C LEU A 852 1.02 25.43 -46.44
N PRO A 853 2.23 25.79 -45.97
CA PRO A 853 3.46 25.06 -46.26
C PRO A 853 3.35 23.58 -45.90
N GLY A 854 4.09 22.73 -46.62
CA GLY A 854 4.25 21.32 -46.24
C GLY A 854 5.11 21.17 -44.99
N PHE A 855 5.19 19.95 -44.45
CA PHE A 855 5.95 19.61 -43.25
C PHE A 855 7.04 18.60 -43.57
N SER A 856 8.24 18.82 -43.01
CA SER A 856 9.32 17.82 -43.11
C SER A 856 9.05 16.56 -42.30
N ASN A 857 8.30 16.70 -41.20
CA ASN A 857 7.85 15.62 -40.31
C ASN A 857 6.48 15.07 -40.75
N GLY A 858 6.17 13.82 -40.38
CA GLY A 858 4.85 13.24 -40.55
C GLY A 858 3.98 13.54 -39.33
N VAL A 859 3.13 14.56 -39.41
CA VAL A 859 2.34 15.05 -38.28
C VAL A 859 1.16 14.12 -38.02
N ASP A 860 1.12 13.52 -36.83
CA ASP A 860 0.02 12.67 -36.36
C ASP A 860 -1.11 13.48 -35.73
N PHE A 861 -0.79 14.55 -35.00
CA PHE A 861 -1.77 15.37 -34.29
C PHE A 861 -1.57 16.87 -34.55
N ILE A 862 -2.69 17.59 -34.60
CA ILE A 862 -2.71 19.05 -34.58
C ILE A 862 -3.53 19.54 -33.40
N VAL A 863 -3.02 20.55 -32.68
CA VAL A 863 -3.74 21.22 -31.60
C VAL A 863 -4.03 22.64 -32.03
N ASN A 864 -5.29 23.00 -32.15
CA ASN A 864 -5.72 24.35 -32.50
C ASN A 864 -6.23 25.06 -31.25
N LEU A 865 -5.75 26.28 -30.97
CA LEU A 865 -6.16 27.08 -29.80
C LEU A 865 -6.89 28.37 -30.21
N ASN A 866 -7.94 28.21 -31.01
CA ASN A 866 -8.83 29.28 -31.42
C ASN A 866 -9.92 29.47 -30.34
N GLU A 867 -10.20 30.72 -29.93
CA GLU A 867 -11.23 31.08 -28.92
C GLU A 867 -12.59 30.41 -29.11
N ASN A 868 -12.98 30.04 -30.33
CA ASN A 868 -14.27 29.42 -30.65
C ASN A 868 -14.21 27.89 -30.80
N GLU A 869 -13.02 27.28 -31.01
CA GLU A 869 -12.91 25.87 -31.42
C GLU A 869 -11.60 25.17 -30.95
N SER A 870 -11.14 25.43 -29.73
CA SER A 870 -9.93 24.79 -29.20
C SER A 870 -10.07 23.26 -29.12
N ARG A 871 -9.18 22.52 -29.78
CA ARG A 871 -9.22 21.05 -29.85
C ARG A 871 -7.91 20.43 -30.32
N ILE A 872 -7.74 19.15 -30.00
CA ILE A 872 -6.77 18.23 -30.60
C ILE A 872 -7.47 17.42 -31.68
N MET A 873 -6.84 17.29 -32.84
CA MET A 873 -7.28 16.46 -33.95
C MET A 873 -6.16 15.48 -34.33
N VAL A 874 -6.54 14.32 -34.85
CA VAL A 874 -5.64 13.22 -35.22
C VAL A 874 -5.69 12.97 -36.73
N ASP A 875 -4.59 12.51 -37.33
CA ASP A 875 -4.56 11.99 -38.70
C ASP A 875 -5.70 10.97 -38.90
N ASP A 876 -6.48 11.12 -39.97
CA ASP A 876 -7.57 10.19 -40.32
C ASP A 876 -7.10 8.73 -40.38
N TYR A 877 -5.84 8.49 -40.79
CA TYR A 877 -5.24 7.16 -40.83
C TYR A 877 -4.91 6.59 -39.45
N TYR A 878 -4.78 7.44 -38.42
CA TYR A 878 -4.42 7.05 -37.06
C TYR A 878 -5.58 7.19 -36.05
N ASN A 879 -6.81 7.50 -36.53
CA ASN A 879 -7.99 7.65 -35.70
C ASN A 879 -8.55 6.28 -35.22
N LEU A 880 -8.34 5.96 -33.94
CA LEU A 880 -8.78 4.70 -33.32
C LEU A 880 -10.30 4.49 -33.37
N PHE A 881 -11.08 5.56 -33.18
CA PHE A 881 -12.53 5.47 -33.17
C PHE A 881 -13.09 5.07 -34.53
N ASN A 882 -12.60 5.69 -35.60
CA ASN A 882 -12.98 5.31 -36.96
C ASN A 882 -12.51 3.89 -37.31
N PHE A 883 -11.30 3.51 -36.88
CA PHE A 883 -10.78 2.16 -37.07
C PHE A 883 -11.68 1.11 -36.39
N GLN A 884 -11.88 1.23 -35.08
CA GLN A 884 -12.60 0.24 -34.28
C GLN A 884 -14.11 0.25 -34.60
N TYR A 885 -14.77 1.41 -34.45
CA TYR A 885 -16.23 1.47 -34.55
C TYR A 885 -16.73 1.68 -35.99
N GLY A 886 -15.93 2.30 -36.85
CA GLY A 886 -16.29 2.51 -38.25
C GLY A 886 -15.95 1.35 -39.17
N HIS A 887 -14.75 0.78 -39.05
CA HIS A 887 -14.26 -0.24 -39.98
C HIS A 887 -14.31 -1.67 -39.43
N GLN A 888 -13.90 -1.89 -38.18
CA GLN A 888 -13.87 -3.23 -37.57
C GLN A 888 -15.25 -3.70 -37.12
N LEU A 889 -16.01 -2.84 -36.43
CA LEU A 889 -17.33 -3.16 -35.88
C LEU A 889 -18.52 -2.65 -36.71
N GLU A 890 -18.28 -1.75 -37.67
CA GLU A 890 -19.30 -1.18 -38.59
C GLU A 890 -20.52 -0.52 -37.90
N MET A 891 -20.30 0.07 -36.73
CA MET A 891 -21.34 0.72 -35.90
C MET A 891 -21.62 2.18 -36.30
N ILE A 892 -20.68 2.87 -36.94
CA ILE A 892 -20.85 4.27 -37.38
C ILE A 892 -21.64 4.33 -38.70
N GLN A 893 -22.68 5.18 -38.76
CA GLN A 893 -23.52 5.36 -39.95
C GLN A 893 -23.59 6.84 -40.40
N PRO A 894 -23.26 7.16 -41.67
CA PRO A 894 -22.71 6.25 -42.69
C PRO A 894 -21.28 5.81 -42.33
N LYS A 895 -20.90 4.61 -42.80
CA LYS A 895 -19.54 4.06 -42.62
C LYS A 895 -18.47 5.07 -43.08
N PRO A 896 -17.46 5.38 -42.26
CA PRO A 896 -16.38 6.28 -42.68
C PRO A 896 -15.60 5.68 -43.88
N PRO A 897 -15.08 6.52 -44.78
CA PRO A 897 -14.24 6.05 -45.88
C PRO A 897 -12.93 5.47 -45.36
N LEU A 898 -12.37 4.46 -46.04
CA LEU A 898 -11.03 3.97 -45.69
C LEU A 898 -10.01 5.11 -45.84
N PRO A 899 -9.23 5.43 -44.79
CA PRO A 899 -8.27 6.51 -44.87
C PRO A 899 -7.07 6.13 -45.72
N ALA A 900 -6.44 7.14 -46.32
CA ALA A 900 -5.17 7.00 -47.04
C ALA A 900 -4.03 7.59 -46.20
N LYS A 901 -2.87 6.95 -46.21
CA LYS A 901 -1.65 7.51 -45.58
C LYS A 901 -1.31 8.86 -46.21
N ASN A 902 -0.87 9.81 -45.37
CA ASN A 902 -0.47 11.15 -45.80
C ASN A 902 -1.55 11.85 -46.67
N SER A 903 -2.82 11.74 -46.25
CA SER A 903 -3.96 12.37 -46.94
C SER A 903 -4.03 13.88 -46.71
N GLY A 904 -3.37 14.35 -45.65
CA GLY A 904 -3.46 15.71 -45.12
C GLY A 904 -4.74 16.00 -44.34
N ASN A 905 -5.60 15.01 -44.14
CA ASN A 905 -6.84 15.17 -43.37
C ASN A 905 -6.62 14.84 -41.90
N PHE A 906 -7.26 15.62 -41.04
CA PHE A 906 -7.32 15.39 -39.61
C PHE A 906 -8.78 15.33 -39.17
N SER A 907 -9.09 14.44 -38.24
CA SER A 907 -10.42 14.23 -37.69
C SER A 907 -10.47 14.46 -36.18
N ARG A 908 -11.70 14.64 -35.68
CA ARG A 908 -11.96 14.74 -34.24
C ARG A 908 -11.63 13.42 -33.57
N ILE A 909 -11.13 13.52 -32.34
CA ILE A 909 -10.93 12.37 -31.47
C ILE A 909 -12.23 12.15 -30.68
N GLU A 910 -12.86 10.99 -30.88
CA GLU A 910 -14.11 10.61 -30.24
C GLU A 910 -13.96 9.32 -29.43
N TYR A 911 -14.72 9.20 -28.36
CA TYR A 911 -14.92 7.94 -27.64
C TYR A 911 -16.39 7.55 -27.64
N VAL A 912 -16.63 6.24 -27.61
CA VAL A 912 -17.98 5.67 -27.56
C VAL A 912 -18.57 5.86 -26.16
N LEU A 913 -19.87 6.15 -26.10
CA LEU A 913 -20.66 6.27 -24.86
C LEU A 913 -21.71 5.17 -24.75
N SER A 914 -22.26 4.75 -25.88
CA SER A 914 -23.27 3.71 -25.90
C SER A 914 -23.34 3.09 -27.28
N ARG A 915 -23.59 1.78 -27.31
CA ARG A 915 -23.96 1.08 -28.53
C ARG A 915 -25.40 1.45 -28.89
N GLU A 916 -25.86 0.96 -30.03
CA GLU A 916 -27.28 1.05 -30.36
C GLU A 916 -28.11 0.28 -29.33
N LEU A 917 -29.14 0.91 -28.76
CA LEU A 917 -30.00 0.33 -27.74
C LEU A 917 -31.45 0.21 -28.24
N PHE A 918 -32.17 -0.78 -27.73
CA PHE A 918 -33.61 -0.91 -27.91
C PHE A 918 -34.28 -0.89 -26.54
N ILE A 919 -35.06 0.17 -26.27
CA ILE A 919 -35.80 0.34 -25.01
C ILE A 919 -37.12 -0.43 -25.11
N PRO A 920 -37.30 -1.55 -24.38
CA PRO A 920 -38.43 -2.45 -24.59
C PRO A 920 -39.78 -1.81 -24.26
N SER A 921 -39.91 -1.18 -23.08
CA SER A 921 -41.15 -0.54 -22.63
C SER A 921 -41.66 0.57 -23.56
N GLN A 922 -40.74 1.26 -24.25
CA GLN A 922 -41.06 2.36 -25.17
C GLN A 922 -41.17 1.91 -26.64
N ASN A 923 -40.79 0.66 -26.96
CA ASN A 923 -40.61 0.17 -28.33
C ASN A 923 -39.80 1.18 -29.18
N ARG A 924 -38.72 1.70 -28.59
CA ARG A 924 -37.93 2.80 -29.13
C ARG A 924 -36.47 2.39 -29.30
N LYS A 925 -35.90 2.77 -30.43
CA LYS A 925 -34.48 2.59 -30.72
C LYS A 925 -33.70 3.85 -30.35
N ILE A 926 -32.57 3.69 -29.67
CA ILE A 926 -31.59 4.75 -29.40
C ILE A 926 -30.37 4.46 -30.26
N ASP A 927 -29.97 5.46 -31.05
CA ASP A 927 -28.83 5.33 -31.95
C ASP A 927 -27.52 5.25 -31.18
N PHE A 928 -26.49 4.70 -31.82
CA PHE A 928 -25.11 4.69 -31.33
C PHE A 928 -24.65 6.10 -30.92
N LYS A 929 -24.00 6.22 -29.76
CA LYS A 929 -23.55 7.51 -29.20
C LYS A 929 -22.04 7.54 -28.99
N SER A 930 -21.45 8.66 -29.36
CA SER A 930 -20.07 9.04 -29.07
C SER A 930 -20.00 10.49 -28.58
N TYR A 931 -18.85 10.88 -28.03
CA TYR A 931 -18.55 12.28 -27.72
C TYR A 931 -17.15 12.66 -28.19
N GLU A 932 -16.96 13.93 -28.53
CA GLU A 932 -15.65 14.49 -28.87
C GLU A 932 -14.81 14.67 -27.60
N THR A 933 -13.83 13.79 -27.39
CA THR A 933 -12.90 13.91 -26.25
C THR A 933 -11.75 14.90 -26.55
N GLY A 934 -11.41 15.09 -27.83
CA GLY A 934 -10.34 16.00 -28.26
C GLY A 934 -10.65 17.49 -28.08
N LYS A 935 -11.89 17.87 -27.74
CA LYS A 935 -12.26 19.27 -27.48
C LYS A 935 -11.60 19.75 -26.19
N LEU A 936 -10.89 20.87 -26.22
CA LEU A 936 -10.12 21.38 -25.08
C LEU A 936 -10.90 22.41 -24.27
N GLN A 937 -10.75 22.37 -22.95
CA GLN A 937 -11.39 23.31 -22.02
C GLN A 937 -10.40 24.36 -21.51
N ALA A 938 -10.73 25.64 -21.70
CA ALA A 938 -9.99 26.75 -21.09
C ALA A 938 -10.34 26.87 -19.60
N GLY A 939 -9.36 27.12 -18.75
CA GLY A 939 -9.58 27.35 -17.32
C GLY A 939 -8.30 27.48 -16.52
N ASN A 940 -8.42 27.47 -15.20
CA ASN A 940 -7.28 27.46 -14.29
C ASN A 940 -7.09 26.06 -13.70
N GLY A 941 -5.98 25.41 -14.02
CA GLY A 941 -5.62 24.07 -13.56
C GLY A 941 -4.88 24.02 -12.22
N ASN A 942 -4.68 25.15 -11.53
CA ASN A 942 -4.02 25.22 -10.23
C ASN A 942 -5.00 24.92 -9.09
N PRO A 943 -4.82 23.82 -8.32
CA PRO A 943 -5.73 23.45 -7.22
C PRO A 943 -5.85 24.49 -6.09
N GLU A 944 -4.86 25.37 -5.94
CA GLU A 944 -4.86 26.44 -4.92
C GLU A 944 -5.59 27.70 -5.39
N ALA A 945 -5.95 27.79 -6.67
CA ALA A 945 -6.66 28.93 -7.24
C ALA A 945 -8.15 28.90 -6.84
N LYS A 946 -8.75 30.08 -6.69
CA LYS A 946 -10.18 30.20 -6.35
C LYS A 946 -11.08 29.72 -7.48
N GLU A 947 -10.66 29.95 -8.71
CA GLU A 947 -11.30 29.58 -9.96
C GLU A 947 -10.78 28.25 -10.53
N TYR A 948 -10.14 27.43 -9.70
CA TYR A 948 -9.68 26.09 -10.07
C TYR A 948 -10.78 25.28 -10.76
N ASP A 949 -10.43 24.71 -11.91
CA ASP A 949 -11.22 23.75 -12.65
C ASP A 949 -10.34 22.55 -13.02
N SER A 950 -10.62 21.41 -12.40
CA SER A 950 -9.87 20.18 -12.65
C SER A 950 -10.02 19.65 -14.08
N LEU A 951 -11.01 20.14 -14.86
CA LEU A 951 -11.18 19.83 -16.28
C LEU A 951 -10.41 20.76 -17.23
N ALA A 952 -9.79 21.83 -16.73
CA ALA A 952 -9.04 22.77 -17.57
C ALA A 952 -7.90 22.05 -18.31
N ASP A 953 -7.87 22.12 -19.63
CA ASP A 953 -6.79 21.56 -20.44
C ASP A 953 -5.74 22.63 -20.78
N TYR A 954 -6.14 23.90 -20.88
CA TYR A 954 -5.23 25.01 -21.18
C TYR A 954 -5.66 26.33 -20.54
N THR A 955 -4.73 27.26 -20.47
CA THR A 955 -4.97 28.66 -20.06
C THR A 955 -4.23 29.61 -21.00
N ILE A 956 -4.72 30.84 -21.08
CA ILE A 956 -4.08 31.94 -21.81
C ILE A 956 -3.99 33.12 -20.84
N ALA A 957 -2.77 33.47 -20.43
CA ALA A 957 -2.50 34.60 -19.56
C ALA A 957 -2.60 35.93 -20.31
N GLU A 958 -2.77 37.03 -19.56
CA GLU A 958 -2.90 38.38 -20.13
C GLU A 958 -1.66 38.85 -20.90
N ASP A 959 -0.48 38.31 -20.59
CA ASP A 959 0.78 38.64 -21.25
C ASP A 959 1.03 37.84 -22.54
N GLY A 960 0.10 36.95 -22.92
CA GLY A 960 0.20 36.09 -24.10
C GLY A 960 0.85 34.73 -23.83
N THR A 961 1.15 34.39 -22.58
CA THR A 961 1.61 33.05 -22.20
C THR A 961 0.46 32.04 -22.27
N ILE A 962 0.72 30.91 -22.93
CA ILE A 962 -0.23 29.81 -23.05
C ILE A 962 0.41 28.59 -22.38
N GLU A 963 -0.33 27.96 -21.48
CA GLU A 963 0.03 26.66 -20.91
C GLU A 963 -1.05 25.63 -21.23
N MET A 964 -0.63 24.40 -21.46
CA MET A 964 -1.52 23.29 -21.80
C MET A 964 -1.02 22.00 -21.15
N ARG A 965 -1.98 21.15 -20.77
CA ARG A 965 -1.76 19.75 -20.42
C ARG A 965 -2.60 18.85 -21.33
N ILE A 966 -1.98 17.79 -21.84
CA ILE A 966 -2.60 16.83 -22.75
C ILE A 966 -2.56 15.45 -22.09
N PRO A 967 -3.71 14.83 -21.77
CA PRO A 967 -3.76 13.44 -21.32
C PRO A 967 -2.98 12.50 -22.25
N TRP A 968 -2.13 11.64 -21.70
CA TRP A 968 -1.34 10.70 -22.49
C TRP A 968 -2.18 9.83 -23.43
N LEU A 969 -3.37 9.39 -23.00
CA LEU A 969 -4.28 8.61 -23.84
C LEU A 969 -4.82 9.39 -25.05
N LEU A 970 -4.96 10.72 -24.98
CA LEU A 970 -5.34 11.52 -26.16
C LEU A 970 -4.27 11.52 -27.26
N LEU A 971 -3.02 11.26 -26.89
CA LEU A 971 -1.90 11.05 -27.81
C LEU A 971 -1.73 9.57 -28.19
N GLN A 972 -2.70 8.72 -27.80
CA GLN A 972 -2.72 7.28 -28.05
C GLN A 972 -1.51 6.55 -27.44
N ALA A 973 -1.03 7.03 -26.29
CA ALA A 973 -0.06 6.31 -25.46
C ALA A 973 -0.74 5.11 -24.79
N LYS A 974 -0.14 3.92 -24.91
CA LYS A 974 -0.56 2.72 -24.16
C LYS A 974 0.09 2.66 -22.78
N ASP A 975 1.34 3.07 -22.71
CA ASP A 975 2.13 3.22 -21.49
C ASP A 975 3.21 4.31 -21.69
N PRO A 976 2.97 5.55 -21.24
CA PRO A 976 3.97 6.62 -21.35
C PRO A 976 5.22 6.35 -20.51
N SER A 977 5.12 5.52 -19.46
CA SER A 977 6.24 5.16 -18.59
C SER A 977 7.32 4.35 -19.31
N GLN A 978 6.90 3.56 -20.31
CA GLN A 978 7.77 2.74 -21.15
C GLN A 978 7.88 3.26 -22.59
N LYS A 979 7.35 4.48 -22.82
CA LYS A 979 7.28 5.15 -24.13
C LYS A 979 6.56 4.32 -25.19
N GLU A 980 5.53 3.60 -24.77
CA GLU A 980 4.73 2.72 -25.62
C GLU A 980 3.47 3.43 -26.12
N PHE A 981 3.29 3.44 -27.44
CA PHE A 981 2.15 4.06 -28.13
C PHE A 981 1.49 3.05 -29.06
N MET A 982 0.25 3.33 -29.49
CA MET A 982 -0.41 2.54 -30.53
C MET A 982 0.43 2.54 -31.82
N ALA A 983 0.55 1.39 -32.48
CA ALA A 983 1.27 1.27 -33.75
C ALA A 983 0.37 1.65 -34.94
N ASP A 984 0.81 1.36 -36.17
CA ASP A 984 -0.01 1.49 -37.38
C ASP A 984 -1.20 0.53 -37.32
N VAL A 985 -2.34 1.04 -36.85
CA VAL A 985 -3.53 0.24 -36.51
C VAL A 985 -4.16 -0.48 -37.70
N TYR A 986 -4.00 0.03 -38.92
CA TYR A 986 -4.51 -0.65 -40.12
C TYR A 986 -3.63 -1.83 -40.56
N SER A 987 -2.39 -1.90 -40.07
CA SER A 987 -1.47 -3.01 -40.34
C SER A 987 -1.30 -3.97 -39.16
N GLU A 988 -1.36 -3.48 -37.92
CA GLU A 988 -1.08 -4.24 -36.70
C GLU A 988 -2.33 -4.46 -35.81
N GLY A 989 -3.41 -3.72 -36.03
CA GLY A 989 -4.61 -3.76 -35.18
C GLY A 989 -4.45 -2.98 -33.87
N LEU A 990 -5.47 -3.03 -33.00
CA LEU A 990 -5.49 -2.33 -31.70
C LEU A 990 -4.47 -2.89 -30.69
N GLU A 991 -4.10 -4.16 -30.81
CA GLU A 991 -3.10 -4.78 -29.94
C GLU A 991 -1.68 -4.29 -30.30
N GLY A 992 -1.46 -3.85 -31.54
CA GLY A 992 -0.18 -3.36 -32.03
C GLY A 992 0.36 -2.20 -31.19
N SER A 993 1.65 -2.23 -30.91
CA SER A 993 2.33 -1.18 -30.15
C SER A 993 3.73 -0.91 -30.66
N VAL A 994 4.17 0.34 -30.49
CA VAL A 994 5.50 0.81 -30.87
C VAL A 994 6.13 1.58 -29.72
N LYS A 995 7.43 1.38 -29.52
CA LYS A 995 8.22 2.20 -28.60
C LYS A 995 8.89 3.34 -29.35
N ILE A 996 8.81 4.54 -28.79
CA ILE A 996 9.40 5.75 -29.36
C ILE A 996 10.48 6.30 -28.42
N ASP A 997 11.50 6.98 -28.96
CA ASP A 997 12.52 7.62 -28.12
C ASP A 997 12.14 9.07 -27.77
N GLN A 998 11.26 9.70 -28.56
CA GLN A 998 10.96 11.12 -28.54
C GLN A 998 9.61 11.48 -29.15
N ILE A 999 9.09 12.66 -28.82
CA ILE A 999 7.98 13.34 -29.52
C ILE A 999 8.53 14.56 -30.24
N TYR A 1000 8.14 14.78 -31.49
CA TYR A 1000 8.51 15.97 -32.25
C TYR A 1000 7.42 17.03 -32.15
N VAL A 1001 7.81 18.27 -31.84
CA VAL A 1001 6.88 19.38 -31.61
C VAL A 1001 7.19 20.54 -32.56
N GLY A 1002 6.16 21.09 -33.20
CA GLY A 1002 6.23 22.33 -33.99
C GLY A 1002 5.07 23.27 -33.64
N GLY A 1003 5.19 24.53 -34.04
CA GLY A 1003 4.19 25.57 -33.81
C GLY A 1003 4.00 26.45 -35.04
N LEU A 1004 2.75 26.79 -35.32
CA LEU A 1004 2.33 27.76 -36.32
C LEU A 1004 1.52 28.85 -35.61
N TYR A 1005 1.64 30.10 -36.05
CA TYR A 1005 0.86 31.20 -35.50
C TYR A 1005 0.08 31.93 -36.60
N PHE A 1006 -1.21 32.11 -36.36
CA PHE A 1006 -2.15 32.72 -37.29
C PHE A 1006 -2.62 34.07 -36.78
N ASP A 1007 -2.84 35.02 -37.69
CA ASP A 1007 -3.55 36.25 -37.36
C ASP A 1007 -5.08 36.04 -37.26
N GLU A 1008 -5.81 37.09 -36.86
CA GLU A 1008 -7.28 37.09 -36.80
C GLU A 1008 -7.96 36.90 -38.17
N GLN A 1009 -7.22 37.03 -39.28
CA GLN A 1009 -7.70 36.78 -40.64
C GLN A 1009 -7.33 35.38 -41.15
N HIS A 1010 -6.82 34.51 -40.26
CA HIS A 1010 -6.38 33.14 -40.54
C HIS A 1010 -5.18 33.03 -41.49
N ASN A 1011 -4.39 34.10 -41.65
CA ASN A 1011 -3.13 34.03 -42.38
C ASN A 1011 -2.02 33.52 -41.46
N LEU A 1012 -1.16 32.65 -41.98
CA LEU A 1012 0.04 32.21 -41.28
C LEU A 1012 1.04 33.37 -41.21
N ILE A 1013 1.42 33.80 -40.00
CA ILE A 1013 2.32 34.95 -39.79
C ILE A 1013 3.63 34.58 -39.08
N ASP A 1014 3.72 33.42 -38.43
CA ASP A 1014 4.95 32.91 -37.84
C ASP A 1014 4.95 31.38 -37.73
N SER A 1015 6.13 30.77 -37.64
CA SER A 1015 6.29 29.33 -37.43
C SER A 1015 7.57 28.99 -36.68
N VAL A 1016 7.52 27.92 -35.89
CA VAL A 1016 8.69 27.26 -35.30
C VAL A 1016 8.63 25.75 -35.60
N PRO A 1017 9.60 25.18 -36.33
CA PRO A 1017 10.78 25.84 -36.92
C PRO A 1017 10.42 26.78 -38.10
N GLU A 1018 11.42 27.43 -38.68
CA GLU A 1018 11.20 28.31 -39.82
C GLU A 1018 10.74 27.54 -41.07
N ILE A 1019 10.05 28.23 -41.99
CA ILE A 1019 9.66 27.69 -43.30
C ILE A 1019 10.73 28.02 -44.33
N THR A 1020 11.32 26.99 -44.94
CA THR A 1020 12.30 27.14 -46.02
C THR A 1020 11.84 26.37 -47.26
N ASN A 1021 11.96 27.00 -48.45
CA ASN A 1021 11.53 26.43 -49.73
C ASN A 1021 10.08 25.92 -49.76
N GLY A 1022 9.17 26.56 -49.01
CA GLY A 1022 7.75 26.18 -48.97
C GLY A 1022 7.42 25.01 -48.05
N ASN A 1023 8.35 24.56 -47.20
CA ASN A 1023 8.12 23.55 -46.18
C ASN A 1023 8.60 24.03 -44.80
N LEU A 1024 7.85 23.68 -43.76
CA LEU A 1024 8.29 23.73 -42.38
C LEU A 1024 9.49 22.79 -42.20
N GLU A 1025 10.58 23.30 -41.64
CA GLU A 1025 11.78 22.49 -41.39
C GLU A 1025 11.52 21.35 -40.38
N LYS A 1026 12.54 20.52 -40.15
CA LYS A 1026 12.44 19.40 -39.22
C LYS A 1026 12.16 19.91 -37.79
N MET A 1027 11.09 19.40 -37.19
CA MET A 1027 10.70 19.72 -35.82
C MET A 1027 11.75 19.21 -34.81
N LYS A 1028 11.83 19.87 -33.66
CA LYS A 1028 12.67 19.50 -32.53
C LYS A 1028 12.01 18.43 -31.69
N GLU A 1029 12.88 17.59 -31.13
CA GLU A 1029 12.51 16.47 -30.29
C GLU A 1029 12.40 16.87 -28.82
N TYR A 1030 11.36 16.37 -28.16
CA TYR A 1030 11.23 16.27 -26.72
C TYR A 1030 11.48 14.82 -26.30
N LYS A 1031 12.32 14.63 -25.29
CA LYS A 1031 12.69 13.32 -24.75
C LYS A 1031 12.45 13.31 -23.25
N TRP A 1032 12.02 12.16 -22.75
CA TRP A 1032 11.93 11.90 -21.31
C TRP A 1032 12.58 10.56 -20.98
N GLU A 1033 12.86 10.32 -19.70
CA GLU A 1033 13.34 9.01 -19.23
C GLU A 1033 12.18 8.08 -18.95
N ALA A 1034 12.35 6.79 -19.26
CA ALA A 1034 11.37 5.78 -18.87
C ALA A 1034 11.34 5.64 -17.34
N TRP A 1035 10.19 5.26 -16.79
CA TRP A 1035 10.04 4.99 -15.35
C TRP A 1035 9.37 3.65 -15.06
N ASP A 1036 9.86 2.97 -14.03
CA ASP A 1036 9.26 1.75 -13.51
C ASP A 1036 8.43 2.00 -12.26
N MET A 1037 8.72 3.07 -11.50
CA MET A 1037 7.92 3.52 -10.36
C MET A 1037 7.51 4.97 -10.61
N PRO A 1038 6.21 5.29 -10.61
CA PRO A 1038 5.75 6.67 -10.77
C PRO A 1038 6.12 7.51 -9.55
N LEU A 1039 6.33 8.81 -9.77
CA LEU A 1039 6.22 9.79 -8.69
C LEU A 1039 4.74 10.13 -8.49
N SER A 1040 4.33 10.35 -7.25
CA SER A 1040 2.95 10.66 -6.91
C SER A 1040 2.88 11.49 -5.63
N GLU A 1041 1.92 12.40 -5.54
CA GLU A 1041 1.68 13.20 -4.34
C GLU A 1041 0.21 13.12 -3.93
N GLU A 1042 -0.03 12.82 -2.66
CA GLU A 1042 -1.38 12.79 -2.08
C GLU A 1042 -1.96 14.21 -2.01
N ARG A 1043 -3.16 14.40 -2.56
CA ARG A 1043 -3.91 15.66 -2.45
C ARG A 1043 -5.40 15.40 -2.29
N LEU A 1044 -6.00 16.04 -1.29
CA LEU A 1044 -7.45 16.04 -1.11
C LEU A 1044 -8.12 16.88 -2.20
N LYS A 1045 -9.13 16.30 -2.85
CA LYS A 1045 -9.89 16.97 -3.92
C LYS A 1045 -10.85 18.02 -3.35
N GLN A 1046 -11.33 18.94 -4.18
CA GLN A 1046 -12.38 19.89 -3.77
C GLN A 1046 -13.64 19.17 -3.22
N SER A 1047 -13.94 17.98 -3.75
CA SER A 1047 -15.04 17.14 -3.29
C SER A 1047 -14.93 16.78 -1.80
N TYR A 1048 -13.73 16.48 -1.30
CA TYR A 1048 -13.49 16.15 0.12
C TYR A 1048 -14.05 17.23 1.06
N TYR A 1049 -13.82 18.51 0.76
CA TYR A 1049 -14.25 19.61 1.63
C TYR A 1049 -15.77 19.82 1.60
N LEU A 1050 -16.42 19.53 0.48
CA LEU A 1050 -17.88 19.53 0.35
C LEU A 1050 -18.47 18.38 1.18
N ILE A 1051 -17.91 17.16 1.07
CA ILE A 1051 -18.33 16.01 1.85
C ILE A 1051 -18.10 16.22 3.35
N LYS A 1052 -16.95 16.81 3.74
CA LYS A 1052 -16.68 17.18 5.14
C LYS A 1052 -17.77 18.07 5.73
N THR A 1053 -18.25 19.03 4.94
CA THR A 1053 -19.34 19.94 5.33
C THR A 1053 -20.67 19.19 5.42
N LEU A 1054 -20.99 18.37 4.41
CA LEU A 1054 -22.18 17.53 4.36
C LEU A 1054 -22.27 16.60 5.58
N TYR A 1055 -21.25 15.78 5.81
CA TYR A 1055 -21.20 14.82 6.91
C TYR A 1055 -21.19 15.50 8.29
N GLY A 1056 -20.75 16.75 8.39
CA GLY A 1056 -20.87 17.57 9.60
C GLY A 1056 -22.32 17.95 9.94
N ASN A 1057 -23.23 17.95 8.96
CA ASN A 1057 -24.64 18.28 9.14
C ASN A 1057 -25.49 17.10 9.64
N TYR A 1058 -25.02 15.86 9.45
CA TYR A 1058 -25.66 14.63 9.92
C TYR A 1058 -24.94 14.11 11.17
N LYS A 1059 -25.62 14.11 12.32
CA LYS A 1059 -25.04 13.75 13.62
C LYS A 1059 -25.44 12.38 14.10
#